data_AF-A0A3N5KGE7-F1
#
_entry.id   AF-A0A3N5KGE7-F1
#
_cell.length_a   1.000
_cell.length_b   1.000
_cell.length_c   1.000
_cell.angle_alpha   90.00
_cell.angle_beta   90.00
_cell.angle_gamma   90.00
#
_symmetry.space_group_name_H-M   'P 1'
#
loop_
_entity.id
_entity.type
_entity.pdbx_description
1 polymer ?
#
loop_
_entity_poly.entity_id
_entity_poly.type
_entity_poly.pdbx_seq_one_letter_code
_entity_poly.pdbx_strand_id
1 'polypeptide(L)'
;VLHEIYVRTAGRPTEVVRDGLRAIAETLGDRIRVCGVGTTGSGRELIGELVGADTITDEITAHTTGAAHVGRTLLDESPDTIFEIGGQDAKFIAIEDGVVVDFAMNEACAAGTGSFLEEQAERLGVSIKGEFSRLAFRSRAPVRLGERCTVFMEQDVNAWQQRGTAREDLVAGLAYSVALNYLQRVVRGRRIGRAIYFQGGTAYNDAVAAAFAGILGTRIVVPPHNGVIGAIGMALLAQEKVRGTGRPTAFRGFDLDAVRYSLREFVCRACSNLCDMQEFTVEGVKTYWGDKCSDKFRRRARAERDPVIPDLMALRRERLLEGYQGPRESGPRVGIPRAMFFHDRFPFWRAFLETLGCAVVLSDDTNRKIAQDGIDLTVAEPCYPIRVAHGHVKDLVEKEVDWILVPNVMNAEPTADTTESQMCPWAQTLPYVVRSVPRLADIRERILAPTVHFRLGEAHVARDLVPLGRVLGGRRAQTLRAVAAGFVAQRRFQTALEELGSRALASLATSGQGGIVLVGRAYNIHDRAVNLDVPGKLRDYYGINVNPLDCLPLAHVDIRDVNDNMYWHSGRRILAAAKVVGATPNLHLVHITNFKCGPDSYIKHFLGTACNKPVLSLQFDGHGNDAGFLTRCEAYLDSKG
;
A
#
# COMPACT_ATOMS: atom_id res chain seq x y z
N VAL A 1 -21.21 -27.33 0.19
CA VAL A 1 -21.91 -26.30 -0.61
C VAL A 1 -23.26 -26.88 -1.05
N LEU A 2 -24.38 -26.16 -0.87
CA LEU A 2 -25.71 -26.64 -1.29
C LEU A 2 -26.06 -26.26 -2.73
N HIS A 3 -25.63 -25.07 -3.16
CA HIS A 3 -25.79 -24.56 -4.51
C HIS A 3 -24.67 -23.54 -4.79
N GLU A 4 -24.15 -23.52 -6.01
CA GLU A 4 -23.12 -22.57 -6.46
C GLU A 4 -23.52 -21.96 -7.80
N ILE A 5 -23.25 -20.65 -7.96
CA ILE A 5 -23.48 -19.91 -9.20
C ILE A 5 -22.18 -19.21 -9.55
N TYR A 6 -21.65 -19.50 -10.75
CA TYR A 6 -20.44 -18.88 -11.27
C TYR A 6 -20.69 -18.38 -12.70
N VAL A 7 -20.84 -17.07 -12.84
CA VAL A 7 -21.27 -16.40 -14.08
C VAL A 7 -20.46 -15.13 -14.33
N ARG A 8 -20.44 -14.67 -15.59
CA ARG A 8 -19.75 -13.42 -15.95
C ARG A 8 -20.57 -12.21 -15.49
N THR A 9 -19.90 -11.21 -14.91
CA THR A 9 -20.55 -9.96 -14.48
C THR A 9 -20.99 -9.09 -15.65
N ALA A 10 -20.28 -9.14 -16.80
CA ALA A 10 -20.53 -8.33 -18.00
C ALA A 10 -20.70 -6.83 -17.70
N GLY A 11 -19.99 -6.31 -16.69
CA GLY A 11 -20.10 -4.92 -16.23
C GLY A 11 -21.40 -4.57 -15.50
N ARG A 12 -22.28 -5.54 -15.22
CA ARG A 12 -23.61 -5.36 -14.62
C ARG A 12 -23.75 -6.15 -13.30
N PRO A 13 -22.96 -5.82 -12.26
CA PRO A 13 -22.88 -6.63 -11.05
C PRO A 13 -24.22 -6.74 -10.29
N THR A 14 -25.02 -5.66 -10.27
CA THR A 14 -26.32 -5.64 -9.57
C THR A 14 -27.34 -6.56 -10.23
N GLU A 15 -27.46 -6.50 -11.56
CA GLU A 15 -28.33 -7.40 -12.34
C GLU A 15 -27.94 -8.86 -12.15
N VAL A 16 -26.63 -9.16 -12.22
CA VAL A 16 -26.13 -10.53 -12.08
C VAL A 16 -26.39 -11.10 -10.69
N VAL A 17 -26.21 -10.30 -9.63
CA VAL A 17 -26.54 -10.74 -8.27
C VAL A 17 -28.05 -10.92 -8.08
N ARG A 18 -28.88 -10.02 -8.62
CA ARG A 18 -30.35 -10.17 -8.60
C ARG A 18 -30.76 -11.49 -9.24
N ASP A 19 -30.26 -11.75 -10.45
CA ASP A 19 -30.63 -12.95 -11.20
C ASP A 19 -30.13 -14.22 -10.47
N GLY A 20 -28.94 -14.16 -9.85
CA GLY A 20 -28.42 -15.23 -9.00
C GLY A 20 -29.26 -15.50 -7.76
N LEU A 21 -29.69 -14.45 -7.04
CA LEU A 21 -30.56 -14.60 -5.87
C LEU A 21 -31.93 -15.17 -6.24
N ARG A 22 -32.50 -14.74 -7.37
CA ARG A 22 -33.75 -15.30 -7.91
C ARG A 22 -33.59 -16.79 -8.23
N ALA A 23 -32.51 -17.18 -8.89
CA ALA A 23 -32.22 -18.60 -9.17
C ALA A 23 -32.08 -19.44 -7.88
N ILE A 24 -31.47 -18.89 -6.84
CA ILE A 24 -31.39 -19.55 -5.53
C ILE A 24 -32.78 -19.67 -4.89
N ALA A 25 -33.61 -18.62 -4.97
CA ALA A 25 -34.97 -18.66 -4.43
C ALA A 25 -35.83 -19.71 -5.11
N GLU A 26 -35.82 -19.76 -6.44
CA GLU A 26 -36.55 -20.75 -7.24
C GLU A 26 -36.11 -22.18 -6.93
N THR A 27 -34.82 -22.38 -6.71
CA THR A 27 -34.27 -23.72 -6.47
C THR A 27 -34.42 -24.17 -5.01
N LEU A 28 -34.12 -23.28 -4.05
CA LEU A 28 -33.93 -23.64 -2.65
C LEU A 28 -34.74 -22.79 -1.66
N GLY A 29 -35.36 -21.68 -2.07
CA GLY A 29 -35.88 -20.64 -1.18
C GLY A 29 -36.72 -21.17 -0.02
N ASP A 30 -37.81 -21.90 -0.32
CA ASP A 30 -38.72 -22.43 0.71
C ASP A 30 -38.11 -23.60 1.52
N ARG A 31 -36.96 -24.13 1.09
CA ARG A 31 -36.28 -25.30 1.68
C ARG A 31 -35.14 -24.91 2.62
N ILE A 32 -34.76 -23.63 2.65
CA ILE A 32 -33.63 -23.15 3.45
C ILE A 32 -34.04 -21.92 4.28
N ARG A 33 -33.35 -21.73 5.40
CA ARG A 33 -33.37 -20.46 6.14
C ARG A 33 -31.99 -19.84 6.06
N VAL A 34 -31.91 -18.62 5.52
CA VAL A 34 -30.67 -17.85 5.49
C VAL A 34 -30.37 -17.37 6.91
N CYS A 35 -29.24 -17.82 7.46
CA CYS A 35 -28.80 -17.46 8.81
C CYS A 35 -27.69 -16.41 8.82
N GLY A 36 -27.17 -16.04 7.66
CA GLY A 36 -26.15 -15.01 7.50
C GLY A 36 -25.77 -14.84 6.04
N VAL A 37 -25.36 -13.63 5.67
CA VAL A 37 -24.90 -13.28 4.32
C VAL A 37 -23.59 -12.51 4.41
N GLY A 38 -22.63 -12.90 3.58
CA GLY A 38 -21.36 -12.21 3.45
C GLY A 38 -21.07 -11.87 2.00
N THR A 39 -20.47 -10.72 1.76
CA THR A 39 -20.07 -10.27 0.41
C THR A 39 -18.58 -9.96 0.34
N THR A 40 -17.95 -10.44 -0.73
CA THR A 40 -16.55 -10.15 -1.09
C THR A 40 -16.48 -9.79 -2.57
N GLY A 41 -15.29 -9.53 -3.09
CA GLY A 41 -15.11 -9.04 -4.45
C GLY A 41 -14.82 -7.53 -4.53
N SER A 42 -14.52 -7.08 -5.74
CA SER A 42 -14.45 -5.65 -6.09
C SER A 42 -15.78 -4.93 -5.90
N GLY A 43 -16.92 -5.60 -6.09
CA GLY A 43 -18.27 -5.05 -5.90
C GLY A 43 -18.86 -5.23 -4.49
N ARG A 44 -18.08 -5.70 -3.51
CA ARG A 44 -18.60 -6.20 -2.22
C ARG A 44 -19.41 -5.20 -1.42
N GLU A 45 -19.02 -3.93 -1.38
CA GLU A 45 -19.71 -2.93 -0.56
C GLU A 45 -21.08 -2.60 -1.14
N LEU A 46 -21.15 -2.38 -2.47
CA LEU A 46 -22.40 -2.14 -3.17
C LEU A 46 -23.37 -3.32 -2.99
N ILE A 47 -22.89 -4.53 -3.27
CA ILE A 47 -23.72 -5.72 -3.17
C ILE A 47 -24.10 -5.98 -1.71
N GLY A 48 -23.16 -5.81 -0.77
CA GLY A 48 -23.40 -5.99 0.66
C GLY A 48 -24.50 -5.07 1.18
N GLU A 49 -24.48 -3.80 0.78
CA GLU A 49 -25.54 -2.86 1.11
C GLU A 49 -26.86 -3.22 0.44
N LEU A 50 -26.89 -3.74 -0.79
CA LEU A 50 -28.12 -4.12 -1.47
C LEU A 50 -28.80 -5.34 -0.83
N VAL A 51 -28.02 -6.38 -0.53
CA VAL A 51 -28.53 -7.64 0.02
C VAL A 51 -28.74 -7.59 1.53
N GLY A 52 -28.18 -6.59 2.22
CA GLY A 52 -28.13 -6.55 3.68
C GLY A 52 -27.16 -7.58 4.25
N ALA A 53 -25.92 -7.55 3.77
CA ALA A 53 -24.88 -8.47 4.23
C ALA A 53 -24.52 -8.21 5.70
N ASP A 54 -24.35 -9.28 6.47
CA ASP A 54 -23.91 -9.25 7.86
C ASP A 54 -22.40 -9.01 7.98
N THR A 55 -21.67 -9.36 6.93
CA THR A 55 -20.24 -9.09 6.83
C THR A 55 -19.85 -8.72 5.40
N ILE A 56 -18.95 -7.76 5.30
CA ILE A 56 -18.38 -7.30 4.03
C ILE A 56 -16.87 -7.35 4.23
N THR A 57 -16.19 -8.26 3.54
CA THR A 57 -14.77 -8.53 3.75
C THR A 57 -14.06 -8.65 2.42
N ASP A 58 -12.80 -8.26 2.39
CA ASP A 58 -11.97 -8.35 1.20
C ASP A 58 -11.76 -9.79 0.68
N GLU A 59 -11.31 -9.87 -0.57
CA GLU A 59 -11.13 -11.15 -1.27
C GLU A 59 -9.98 -11.99 -0.72
N ILE A 60 -8.92 -11.36 -0.19
CA ILE A 60 -7.75 -12.09 0.33
C ILE A 60 -8.16 -12.88 1.57
N THR A 61 -8.84 -12.21 2.52
CA THR A 61 -9.35 -12.84 3.73
C THR A 61 -10.42 -13.89 3.41
N ALA A 62 -11.31 -13.60 2.46
CA ALA A 62 -12.34 -14.54 2.03
C ALA A 62 -11.74 -15.80 1.40
N HIS A 63 -10.83 -15.66 0.43
CA HIS A 63 -10.17 -16.79 -0.22
C HIS A 63 -9.32 -17.58 0.76
N THR A 64 -8.56 -16.91 1.64
CA THR A 64 -7.74 -17.58 2.66
C THR A 64 -8.60 -18.39 3.62
N THR A 65 -9.67 -17.79 4.15
CA THR A 65 -10.60 -18.45 5.07
C THR A 65 -11.28 -19.65 4.41
N GLY A 66 -11.79 -19.48 3.19
CA GLY A 66 -12.45 -20.55 2.45
C GLY A 66 -11.49 -21.70 2.11
N ALA A 67 -10.29 -21.37 1.64
CA ALA A 67 -9.27 -22.36 1.27
C ALA A 67 -8.75 -23.14 2.48
N ALA A 68 -8.50 -22.46 3.60
CA ALA A 68 -8.10 -23.10 4.83
C ALA A 68 -9.20 -24.02 5.37
N HIS A 69 -10.47 -23.61 5.28
CA HIS A 69 -11.59 -24.46 5.69
C HIS A 69 -11.73 -25.70 4.79
N VAL A 70 -11.72 -25.53 3.46
CA VAL A 70 -11.78 -26.65 2.50
C VAL A 70 -10.58 -27.58 2.69
N GLY A 71 -9.39 -27.01 2.87
CA GLY A 71 -8.18 -27.77 3.11
C GLY A 71 -8.26 -28.64 4.35
N ARG A 72 -8.70 -28.09 5.49
CA ARG A 72 -8.89 -28.86 6.73
C ARG A 72 -10.02 -29.87 6.67
N THR A 73 -11.14 -29.54 6.03
CA THR A 73 -12.37 -30.36 6.13
C THR A 73 -12.49 -31.41 5.04
N LEU A 74 -11.91 -31.19 3.86
CA LEU A 74 -12.09 -32.06 2.70
C LEU A 74 -10.78 -32.67 2.20
N LEU A 75 -9.63 -32.05 2.46
CA LEU A 75 -8.35 -32.44 1.85
C LEU A 75 -7.26 -32.83 2.88
N ASP A 76 -7.52 -32.65 4.17
CA ASP A 76 -6.57 -32.86 5.29
C ASP A 76 -5.21 -32.14 5.10
N GLU A 77 -5.20 -31.01 4.41
CA GLU A 77 -4.00 -30.24 4.07
C GLU A 77 -4.36 -28.76 3.93
N SER A 78 -3.90 -27.89 4.83
CA SER A 78 -4.14 -26.43 4.69
C SER A 78 -3.14 -25.80 3.72
N PRO A 79 -3.55 -24.79 2.92
CA PRO A 79 -2.63 -24.09 2.03
C PRO A 79 -1.62 -23.25 2.80
N ASP A 80 -0.37 -23.26 2.35
CA ASP A 80 0.63 -22.24 2.70
C ASP A 80 0.77 -21.20 1.57
N THR A 81 0.23 -21.50 0.38
CA THR A 81 0.29 -20.63 -0.79
C THR A 81 -1.01 -20.75 -1.56
N ILE A 82 -1.59 -19.62 -1.96
CA ILE A 82 -2.76 -19.58 -2.85
C ILE A 82 -2.38 -18.83 -4.12
N PHE A 83 -2.59 -19.50 -5.25
CA PHE A 83 -2.67 -18.87 -6.56
C PHE A 83 -4.15 -18.72 -6.89
N GLU A 84 -4.66 -17.50 -6.95
CA GLU A 84 -6.02 -17.21 -7.40
C GLU A 84 -5.92 -16.50 -8.74
N ILE A 85 -6.50 -17.07 -9.80
CA ILE A 85 -6.48 -16.46 -11.13
C ILE A 85 -7.91 -16.37 -11.65
N GLY A 86 -8.48 -15.18 -11.48
CA GLY A 86 -9.78 -14.81 -12.00
C GLY A 86 -9.76 -14.49 -13.50
N GLY A 87 -10.85 -13.87 -13.95
CA GLY A 87 -10.96 -13.42 -15.34
C GLY A 87 -10.09 -12.19 -15.64
N GLN A 88 -10.06 -11.22 -14.73
CA GLN A 88 -9.46 -9.90 -14.96
C GLN A 88 -8.21 -9.63 -14.13
N ASP A 89 -8.14 -10.23 -12.94
CA ASP A 89 -7.04 -10.09 -12.01
C ASP A 89 -6.56 -11.49 -11.57
N ALA A 90 -5.39 -11.48 -10.94
CA ALA A 90 -4.76 -12.63 -10.35
C ALA A 90 -4.07 -12.22 -9.04
N LYS A 91 -4.14 -13.12 -8.06
CA LYS A 91 -3.69 -12.89 -6.70
C LYS A 91 -2.75 -14.01 -6.29
N PHE A 92 -1.69 -13.62 -5.60
CA PHE A 92 -0.77 -14.50 -4.90
C PHE A 92 -0.96 -14.25 -3.41
N ILE A 93 -1.12 -15.28 -2.60
CA ILE A 93 -1.24 -15.18 -1.15
C ILE A 93 -0.29 -16.17 -0.51
N ALA A 94 0.60 -15.71 0.36
CA ALA A 94 1.47 -16.54 1.19
C ALA A 94 0.94 -16.56 2.62
N ILE A 95 0.86 -17.77 3.18
CA ILE A 95 0.28 -18.05 4.48
C ILE A 95 1.35 -18.74 5.35
N GLU A 96 1.60 -18.20 6.54
CA GLU A 96 2.43 -18.83 7.56
C GLU A 96 1.62 -18.90 8.86
N ASP A 97 1.55 -20.08 9.48
CA ASP A 97 0.80 -20.33 10.72
C ASP A 97 -0.68 -19.87 10.66
N GLY A 98 -1.33 -20.05 9.49
CA GLY A 98 -2.72 -19.65 9.26
C GLY A 98 -2.91 -18.15 9.01
N VAL A 99 -1.82 -17.37 8.95
CA VAL A 99 -1.83 -15.92 8.77
C VAL A 99 -1.29 -15.55 7.40
N VAL A 100 -1.99 -14.63 6.71
CA VAL A 100 -1.47 -14.02 5.48
C VAL A 100 -0.24 -13.17 5.81
N VAL A 101 0.93 -13.58 5.32
CA VAL A 101 2.21 -12.88 5.57
C VAL A 101 2.69 -12.05 4.39
N ASP A 102 2.30 -12.43 3.18
CA ASP A 102 2.58 -11.68 1.96
C ASP A 102 1.47 -11.94 0.95
N PHE A 103 1.20 -10.96 0.10
CA PHE A 103 0.31 -11.15 -1.04
C PHE A 103 0.63 -10.16 -2.16
N ALA A 104 0.20 -10.49 -3.37
CA ALA A 104 0.34 -9.64 -4.53
C ALA A 104 -0.89 -9.75 -5.42
N MET A 105 -1.21 -8.67 -6.12
CA MET A 105 -2.29 -8.62 -7.10
C MET A 105 -1.82 -7.86 -8.34
N ASN A 106 -2.23 -8.28 -9.54
CA ASN A 106 -2.11 -7.46 -10.74
C ASN A 106 -3.44 -6.77 -11.05
N GLU A 107 -3.46 -5.43 -11.02
CA GLU A 107 -4.68 -4.65 -11.30
C GLU A 107 -4.77 -4.18 -12.76
N ALA A 108 -3.69 -4.27 -13.54
CA ALA A 108 -3.62 -3.60 -14.85
C ALA A 108 -3.22 -4.50 -16.03
N CYS A 109 -2.97 -5.80 -15.80
CA CYS A 109 -2.37 -6.67 -16.81
C CYS A 109 -3.22 -7.91 -17.05
N ALA A 110 -3.87 -7.99 -18.22
CA ALA A 110 -4.59 -9.18 -18.69
C ALA A 110 -3.64 -10.36 -19.02
N ALA A 111 -2.34 -10.09 -19.23
CA ALA A 111 -1.38 -11.16 -19.48
C ALA A 111 -1.23 -12.00 -18.21
N GLY A 112 -1.70 -13.25 -18.28
CA GLY A 112 -1.71 -14.18 -17.16
C GLY A 112 -3.06 -14.36 -16.45
N THR A 113 -4.17 -13.87 -17.00
CA THR A 113 -5.52 -14.08 -16.44
C THR A 113 -6.41 -14.93 -17.34
N GLY A 114 -7.59 -15.31 -16.85
CA GLY A 114 -8.54 -16.14 -17.60
C GLY A 114 -9.09 -15.48 -18.87
N SER A 115 -9.24 -14.15 -18.89
CA SER A 115 -9.74 -13.43 -20.08
C SER A 115 -8.81 -13.56 -21.28
N PHE A 116 -7.49 -13.50 -21.06
CA PHE A 116 -6.51 -13.76 -22.11
C PHE A 116 -6.64 -15.17 -22.67
N LEU A 117 -6.74 -16.18 -21.80
CA LEU A 117 -6.83 -17.57 -22.23
C LEU A 117 -8.11 -17.82 -23.05
N GLU A 118 -9.21 -17.22 -22.63
CA GLU A 118 -10.50 -17.27 -23.30
C GLU A 118 -10.47 -16.62 -24.69
N GLU A 119 -9.91 -15.42 -24.81
CA GLU A 119 -9.78 -14.71 -26.10
C GLU A 119 -8.91 -15.50 -27.09
N GLN A 120 -7.78 -16.05 -26.63
CA GLN A 120 -6.90 -16.84 -27.50
C GLN A 120 -7.55 -18.18 -27.89
N ALA A 121 -8.26 -18.83 -26.98
CA ALA A 121 -8.98 -20.06 -27.28
C ALA A 121 -10.06 -19.84 -28.34
N GLU A 122 -10.87 -18.78 -28.21
CA GLU A 122 -11.92 -18.43 -29.16
C GLU A 122 -11.36 -18.18 -30.57
N ARG A 123 -10.23 -17.46 -30.68
CA ARG A 123 -9.57 -17.22 -31.97
C ARG A 123 -8.97 -18.45 -32.60
N LEU A 124 -8.47 -19.37 -31.78
CA LEU A 124 -8.05 -20.68 -32.24
C LEU A 124 -9.25 -21.58 -32.57
N GLY A 125 -10.49 -21.15 -32.32
CA GLY A 125 -11.73 -21.92 -32.49
C GLY A 125 -11.92 -23.04 -31.47
N VAL A 126 -11.25 -22.95 -30.31
CA VAL A 126 -11.21 -23.98 -29.25
C VAL A 126 -12.15 -23.57 -28.13
N SER A 127 -13.02 -24.49 -27.69
CA SER A 127 -13.81 -24.26 -26.47
C SER A 127 -12.91 -24.28 -25.24
N ILE A 128 -12.92 -23.18 -24.47
CA ILE A 128 -12.17 -23.10 -23.20
C ILE A 128 -12.62 -24.18 -22.20
N LYS A 129 -13.92 -24.51 -22.20
CA LYS A 129 -14.49 -25.55 -21.35
C LYS A 129 -14.31 -26.92 -22.00
N GLY A 130 -13.57 -27.80 -21.33
CA GLY A 130 -13.37 -29.21 -21.70
C GLY A 130 -12.42 -29.45 -22.88
N GLU A 131 -12.58 -28.74 -24.00
CA GLU A 131 -11.78 -28.99 -25.21
C GLU A 131 -10.33 -28.52 -25.06
N PHE A 132 -10.11 -27.33 -24.49
CA PHE A 132 -8.78 -26.74 -24.30
C PHE A 132 -7.82 -27.68 -23.57
N SER A 133 -8.18 -28.12 -22.35
CA SER A 133 -7.31 -28.99 -21.54
C SER A 133 -7.01 -30.31 -22.25
N ARG A 134 -8.03 -30.92 -22.87
CA ARG A 134 -7.88 -32.17 -23.62
C ARG A 134 -6.92 -32.01 -24.79
N LEU A 135 -6.96 -30.88 -25.49
CA LEU A 135 -6.06 -30.61 -26.61
C LEU A 135 -4.64 -30.32 -26.12
N ALA A 136 -4.49 -29.53 -25.06
CA ALA A 136 -3.19 -29.25 -24.44
C ALA A 136 -2.47 -30.54 -24.01
N PHE A 137 -3.18 -31.50 -23.40
CA PHE A 137 -2.58 -32.77 -22.94
C PHE A 137 -2.16 -33.72 -24.06
N ARG A 138 -2.54 -33.45 -25.32
CA ARG A 138 -2.04 -34.21 -26.49
C ARG A 138 -0.72 -33.66 -27.02
N SER A 139 -0.33 -32.45 -26.60
CA SER A 139 0.92 -31.83 -27.00
C SER A 139 2.12 -32.66 -26.56
N ARG A 140 3.10 -32.78 -27.45
CA ARG A 140 4.42 -33.36 -27.13
C ARG A 140 5.52 -32.32 -27.10
N ALA A 141 5.29 -31.16 -27.70
CA ALA A 141 6.25 -30.07 -27.79
C ALA A 141 5.54 -28.71 -27.68
N PRO A 142 5.11 -28.31 -26.46
CA PRO A 142 4.42 -27.04 -26.25
C PRO A 142 5.24 -25.85 -26.77
N VAL A 143 4.57 -24.95 -27.48
CA VAL A 143 5.23 -23.77 -28.05
C VAL A 143 5.62 -22.78 -26.95
N ARG A 144 6.83 -22.23 -27.03
CA ARG A 144 7.27 -21.15 -26.14
C ARG A 144 6.79 -19.80 -26.69
N LEU A 145 5.69 -19.27 -26.15
CA LEU A 145 5.13 -17.96 -26.53
C LEU A 145 5.68 -16.77 -25.71
N GLY A 146 6.65 -17.02 -24.83
CA GLY A 146 7.32 -15.98 -24.04
C GLY A 146 6.48 -15.38 -22.92
N GLU A 147 7.00 -14.31 -22.30
CA GLU A 147 6.45 -13.67 -21.08
C GLU A 147 6.17 -12.18 -21.33
N ARG A 148 5.30 -11.92 -22.31
CA ARG A 148 5.04 -10.59 -22.85
C ARG A 148 3.60 -10.17 -22.65
N CYS A 149 3.32 -8.90 -22.94
CA CYS A 149 1.96 -8.37 -23.00
C CYS A 149 1.11 -9.20 -23.97
N THR A 150 -0.20 -9.33 -23.69
CA THR A 150 -1.17 -10.10 -24.49
C THR A 150 -1.10 -9.76 -25.98
N VAL A 151 -0.91 -8.47 -26.31
CA VAL A 151 -0.78 -7.98 -27.70
C VAL A 151 0.40 -8.60 -28.45
N PHE A 152 1.56 -8.76 -27.78
CA PHE A 152 2.73 -9.39 -28.41
C PHE A 152 2.60 -10.90 -28.45
N MET A 153 2.00 -11.50 -27.42
CA MET A 153 1.74 -12.92 -27.40
C MET A 153 0.79 -13.35 -28.52
N GLU A 154 -0.22 -12.53 -28.84
CA GLU A 154 -1.09 -12.73 -29.99
C GLU A 154 -0.28 -12.79 -31.30
N GLN A 155 0.67 -11.86 -31.49
CA GLN A 155 1.52 -11.86 -32.68
C GLN A 155 2.36 -13.15 -32.75
N ASP A 156 2.87 -13.61 -31.61
CA ASP A 156 3.63 -14.86 -31.53
C ASP A 156 2.74 -16.08 -31.86
N VAL A 157 1.50 -16.15 -31.34
CA VAL A 157 0.54 -17.23 -31.67
C VAL A 157 0.25 -17.27 -33.16
N ASN A 158 -0.04 -16.12 -33.77
CA ASN A 158 -0.30 -16.02 -35.20
C ASN A 158 0.92 -16.46 -36.04
N ALA A 159 2.13 -16.06 -35.65
CA ALA A 159 3.36 -16.45 -36.33
C ALA A 159 3.58 -17.96 -36.30
N TRP A 160 3.32 -18.62 -35.16
CA TRP A 160 3.43 -20.07 -35.05
C TRP A 160 2.32 -20.80 -35.82
N GLN A 161 1.09 -20.27 -35.81
CA GLN A 161 0.00 -20.82 -36.62
C GLN A 161 0.32 -20.77 -38.12
N GLN A 162 0.88 -19.67 -38.62
CA GLN A 162 1.31 -19.53 -40.02
C GLN A 162 2.46 -20.49 -40.40
N ARG A 163 3.27 -20.92 -39.43
CA ARG A 163 4.31 -21.95 -39.62
C ARG A 163 3.76 -23.37 -39.63
N GLY A 164 2.44 -23.54 -39.50
CA GLY A 164 1.80 -24.85 -39.50
C GLY A 164 1.99 -25.63 -38.20
N THR A 165 2.27 -24.94 -37.08
CA THR A 165 2.37 -25.61 -35.77
C THR A 165 1.05 -26.28 -35.38
N ALA A 166 1.15 -27.49 -34.82
CA ALA A 166 0.00 -28.24 -34.37
C ALA A 166 -0.78 -27.46 -33.29
N ARG A 167 -2.11 -27.59 -33.33
CA ARG A 167 -3.01 -26.80 -32.47
C ARG A 167 -2.85 -27.17 -31.00
N GLU A 168 -2.59 -28.44 -30.72
CA GLU A 168 -2.24 -28.95 -29.39
C GLU A 168 -0.99 -28.28 -28.79
N ASP A 169 0.05 -28.08 -29.58
CA ASP A 169 1.28 -27.45 -29.12
C ASP A 169 1.10 -25.94 -28.86
N LEU A 170 0.27 -25.27 -29.66
CA LEU A 170 -0.13 -23.88 -29.43
C LEU A 170 -0.94 -23.72 -28.13
N VAL A 171 -1.94 -24.58 -27.94
CA VAL A 171 -2.84 -24.56 -26.77
C VAL A 171 -2.08 -24.90 -25.49
N ALA A 172 -1.19 -25.89 -25.52
CA ALA A 172 -0.28 -26.16 -24.41
C ALA A 172 0.65 -24.97 -24.13
N GLY A 173 1.20 -24.34 -25.18
CA GLY A 173 2.02 -23.14 -25.06
C GLY A 173 1.29 -21.97 -24.38
N LEU A 174 0.00 -21.78 -24.67
CA LEU A 174 -0.84 -20.78 -24.01
C LEU A 174 -1.00 -21.05 -22.51
N ALA A 175 -1.22 -22.31 -22.11
CA ALA A 175 -1.30 -22.69 -20.70
C ALA A 175 0.01 -22.40 -19.94
N TYR A 176 1.16 -22.77 -20.51
CA TYR A 176 2.48 -22.42 -19.97
C TYR A 176 2.67 -20.91 -19.85
N SER A 177 2.21 -20.16 -20.84
CA SER A 177 2.41 -18.72 -20.84
C SER A 177 1.58 -18.00 -19.80
N VAL A 178 0.36 -18.48 -19.50
CA VAL A 178 -0.42 -17.96 -18.36
C VAL A 178 0.34 -18.19 -17.05
N ALA A 179 0.84 -19.40 -16.83
CA ALA A 179 1.58 -19.74 -15.61
C ALA A 179 2.88 -18.93 -15.48
N LEU A 180 3.67 -18.80 -16.54
CA LEU A 180 4.91 -18.03 -16.53
C LEU A 180 4.65 -16.54 -16.30
N ASN A 181 3.64 -15.95 -16.97
CA ASN A 181 3.27 -14.56 -16.74
C ASN A 181 2.82 -14.33 -15.29
N TYR A 182 2.02 -15.24 -14.72
CA TYR A 182 1.61 -15.17 -13.33
C TYR A 182 2.83 -15.17 -12.38
N LEU A 183 3.75 -16.13 -12.55
CA LEU A 183 4.95 -16.25 -11.71
C LEU A 183 5.83 -14.99 -11.79
N GLN A 184 5.99 -14.42 -12.99
CA GLN A 184 6.85 -13.26 -13.18
C GLN A 184 6.21 -11.92 -12.81
N ARG A 185 4.91 -11.76 -13.07
CA ARG A 185 4.21 -10.47 -12.93
C ARG A 185 3.52 -10.33 -11.59
N VAL A 186 2.99 -11.42 -11.05
CA VAL A 186 2.26 -11.44 -9.77
C VAL A 186 3.19 -11.90 -8.66
N VAL A 187 3.75 -13.11 -8.77
CA VAL A 187 4.59 -13.68 -7.70
C VAL A 187 5.92 -12.91 -7.56
N ARG A 188 6.59 -12.55 -8.65
CA ARG A 188 7.82 -11.72 -8.67
C ARG A 188 8.94 -12.24 -7.75
N GLY A 189 9.16 -13.55 -7.73
CA GLY A 189 10.18 -14.18 -6.90
C GLY A 189 9.86 -14.21 -5.39
N ARG A 190 8.61 -13.93 -5.00
CA ARG A 190 8.13 -14.20 -3.63
C ARG A 190 8.24 -15.69 -3.30
N ARG A 191 8.33 -15.98 -2.00
CA ARG A 191 8.41 -17.34 -1.48
C ARG A 191 7.15 -18.12 -1.83
N ILE A 192 7.29 -19.18 -2.61
CA ILE A 192 6.23 -20.17 -2.86
C ILE A 192 6.46 -21.32 -1.87
N GLY A 193 5.42 -21.66 -1.11
CA GLY A 193 5.44 -22.77 -0.17
C GLY A 193 5.23 -24.14 -0.84
N ARG A 194 4.87 -25.14 -0.04
CA ARG A 194 4.69 -26.53 -0.46
C ARG A 194 3.24 -26.86 -0.78
N ALA A 195 2.31 -26.42 0.07
CA ALA A 195 0.88 -26.68 -0.08
C ALA A 195 0.23 -25.56 -0.92
N ILE A 196 0.40 -25.66 -2.24
CA ILE A 196 -0.07 -24.65 -3.20
C ILE A 196 -1.49 -24.96 -3.65
N TYR A 197 -2.41 -24.05 -3.36
CA TYR A 197 -3.80 -24.12 -3.82
C TYR A 197 -4.00 -23.22 -5.04
N PHE A 198 -4.50 -23.78 -6.14
CA PHE A 198 -4.84 -23.02 -7.34
C PHE A 198 -6.35 -22.86 -7.47
N GLN A 199 -6.81 -21.61 -7.47
CA GLN A 199 -8.20 -21.19 -7.34
C GLN A 199 -8.59 -20.18 -8.42
N GLY A 200 -9.89 -19.87 -8.51
CA GLY A 200 -10.43 -18.94 -9.49
C GLY A 200 -10.83 -19.61 -10.79
N GLY A 201 -11.42 -18.85 -11.71
CA GLY A 201 -12.02 -19.40 -12.95
C GLY A 201 -11.01 -20.11 -13.84
N THR A 202 -9.74 -19.71 -13.81
CA THR A 202 -8.68 -20.36 -14.60
C THR A 202 -8.32 -21.74 -14.06
N ALA A 203 -8.61 -22.03 -12.78
CA ALA A 203 -8.35 -23.32 -12.17
C ALA A 203 -9.26 -24.45 -12.67
N TYR A 204 -10.37 -24.13 -13.37
CA TYR A 204 -11.15 -25.12 -14.13
C TYR A 204 -10.40 -25.69 -15.35
N ASN A 205 -9.29 -25.06 -15.76
CA ASN A 205 -8.47 -25.52 -16.87
C ASN A 205 -7.28 -26.33 -16.35
N ASP A 206 -7.43 -27.66 -16.34
CA ASP A 206 -6.39 -28.59 -15.87
C ASP A 206 -5.02 -28.40 -16.54
N ALA A 207 -4.97 -27.91 -17.78
CA ALA A 207 -3.69 -27.67 -18.45
C ALA A 207 -2.89 -26.53 -17.81
N VAL A 208 -3.56 -25.51 -17.25
CA VAL A 208 -2.89 -24.43 -16.52
C VAL A 208 -2.35 -24.93 -15.19
N ALA A 209 -3.12 -25.76 -14.47
CA ALA A 209 -2.66 -26.41 -13.24
C ALA A 209 -1.44 -27.31 -13.51
N ALA A 210 -1.48 -28.10 -14.59
CA ALA A 210 -0.37 -28.93 -15.03
C ALA A 210 0.86 -28.11 -15.44
N ALA A 211 0.66 -26.96 -16.09
CA ALA A 211 1.74 -26.04 -16.43
C ALA A 211 2.43 -25.50 -15.17
N PHE A 212 1.67 -25.07 -14.15
CA PHE A 212 2.26 -24.68 -12.86
C PHE A 212 3.05 -25.82 -12.21
N ALA A 213 2.49 -27.02 -12.17
CA ALA A 213 3.17 -28.18 -11.62
C ALA A 213 4.47 -28.51 -12.38
N GLY A 214 4.45 -28.42 -13.71
CA GLY A 214 5.61 -28.65 -14.57
C GLY A 214 6.70 -27.58 -14.42
N ILE A 215 6.33 -26.31 -14.27
CA ILE A 215 7.30 -25.20 -14.10
C ILE A 215 7.93 -25.25 -12.70
N LEU A 216 7.12 -25.46 -11.66
CA LEU A 216 7.57 -25.39 -10.27
C LEU A 216 8.17 -26.71 -9.76
N GLY A 217 7.92 -27.83 -10.45
CA GLY A 217 8.34 -29.15 -10.01
C GLY A 217 7.70 -29.58 -8.68
N THR A 218 6.52 -29.03 -8.36
CA THR A 218 5.80 -29.29 -7.11
C THR A 218 4.32 -29.58 -7.38
N ARG A 219 3.64 -30.15 -6.39
CA ARG A 219 2.21 -30.47 -6.46
C ARG A 219 1.39 -29.18 -6.41
N ILE A 220 0.44 -29.06 -7.33
CA ILE A 220 -0.59 -28.02 -7.33
C ILE A 220 -1.91 -28.68 -6.95
N VAL A 221 -2.56 -28.16 -5.91
CA VAL A 221 -3.86 -28.61 -5.45
C VAL A 221 -4.92 -27.71 -6.08
N VAL A 222 -5.80 -28.26 -6.90
CA VAL A 222 -7.03 -27.58 -7.32
C VAL A 222 -8.14 -28.04 -6.37
N PRO A 223 -8.52 -27.23 -5.37
CA PRO A 223 -9.53 -27.63 -4.39
C PRO A 223 -10.92 -27.78 -5.03
N PRO A 224 -11.83 -28.57 -4.41
CA PRO A 224 -13.22 -28.58 -4.82
C PRO A 224 -13.81 -27.17 -4.67
N HIS A 225 -14.77 -26.83 -5.53
CA HIS A 225 -15.40 -25.51 -5.56
C HIS A 225 -14.41 -24.34 -5.81
N ASN A 226 -13.29 -24.58 -6.49
CA ASN A 226 -12.22 -23.59 -6.73
C ASN A 226 -12.69 -22.21 -7.23
N GLY A 227 -13.76 -22.16 -8.04
CA GLY A 227 -14.31 -20.92 -8.57
C GLY A 227 -15.12 -20.10 -7.55
N VAL A 228 -15.54 -20.69 -6.43
CA VAL A 228 -16.40 -20.03 -5.42
C VAL A 228 -15.82 -20.09 -4.00
N ILE A 229 -14.53 -20.41 -3.85
CA ILE A 229 -13.87 -20.47 -2.53
C ILE A 229 -14.00 -19.16 -1.74
N GLY A 230 -13.92 -17.99 -2.40
CA GLY A 230 -14.15 -16.71 -1.75
C GLY A 230 -15.56 -16.62 -1.13
N ALA A 231 -16.59 -17.12 -1.82
CA ALA A 231 -17.95 -17.16 -1.28
C ALA A 231 -18.09 -18.14 -0.10
N ILE A 232 -17.37 -19.27 -0.13
CA ILE A 232 -17.30 -20.20 1.02
C ILE A 232 -16.69 -19.49 2.23
N GLY A 233 -15.58 -18.77 2.05
CA GLY A 233 -14.96 -17.97 3.11
C GLY A 233 -15.91 -16.93 3.68
N MET A 234 -16.65 -16.21 2.83
CA MET A 234 -17.64 -15.24 3.28
C MET A 234 -18.79 -15.86 4.07
N ALA A 235 -19.26 -17.05 3.70
CA ALA A 235 -20.29 -17.75 4.47
C ALA A 235 -19.80 -18.11 5.88
N LEU A 236 -18.53 -18.47 6.03
CA LEU A 236 -17.91 -18.77 7.33
C LEU A 236 -17.76 -17.50 8.19
N LEU A 237 -17.26 -16.41 7.61
CA LEU A 237 -17.13 -15.13 8.30
C LEU A 237 -18.50 -14.55 8.72
N ALA A 238 -19.52 -14.70 7.85
CA ALA A 238 -20.89 -14.29 8.17
C ALA A 238 -21.45 -15.11 9.34
N GLN A 239 -21.24 -16.43 9.32
CA GLN A 239 -21.64 -17.30 10.43
C GLN A 239 -20.97 -16.90 11.74
N GLU A 240 -19.68 -16.59 11.72
CA GLU A 240 -18.93 -16.14 12.90
C GLU A 240 -19.46 -14.81 13.44
N LYS A 241 -19.65 -13.80 12.58
CA LYS A 241 -20.16 -12.47 12.98
C LYS A 241 -21.57 -12.55 13.56
N VAL A 242 -22.47 -13.31 12.93
CA VAL A 242 -23.85 -13.50 13.42
C VAL A 242 -23.85 -14.21 14.78
N ARG A 243 -23.04 -15.27 14.94
CA ARG A 243 -22.91 -15.97 16.23
C ARG A 243 -22.31 -15.09 17.31
N GLY A 244 -21.27 -14.32 16.99
CA GLY A 244 -20.58 -13.44 17.95
C GLY A 244 -21.46 -12.28 18.43
N THR A 245 -22.32 -11.74 17.56
CA THR A 245 -23.23 -10.63 17.92
C THR A 245 -24.54 -11.09 18.54
N GLY A 246 -24.97 -12.33 18.27
CA GLY A 246 -26.26 -12.88 18.73
C GLY A 246 -27.47 -12.21 18.08
N ARG A 247 -27.28 -11.36 17.06
CA ARG A 247 -28.35 -10.66 16.34
C ARG A 247 -28.81 -11.49 15.14
N PRO A 248 -30.09 -11.44 14.74
CA PRO A 248 -30.54 -12.08 13.50
C PRO A 248 -29.87 -11.41 12.28
N THR A 249 -29.80 -12.15 11.17
CA THR A 249 -29.22 -11.65 9.91
C THR A 249 -29.95 -10.40 9.40
N ALA A 250 -29.20 -9.47 8.82
CA ALA A 250 -29.71 -8.29 8.15
C ALA A 250 -30.16 -8.56 6.70
N PHE A 251 -30.13 -9.83 6.26
CA PHE A 251 -30.48 -10.22 4.90
C PHE A 251 -31.89 -9.75 4.52
N ARG A 252 -32.00 -9.04 3.40
CA ARG A 252 -33.24 -8.40 2.94
C ARG A 252 -34.16 -9.33 2.14
N GLY A 253 -33.75 -10.56 1.89
CA GLY A 253 -34.48 -11.52 1.08
C GLY A 253 -33.92 -11.67 -0.33
N PHE A 254 -34.53 -12.58 -1.10
CA PHE A 254 -34.05 -12.94 -2.43
C PHE A 254 -34.51 -11.98 -3.54
N ASP A 255 -35.54 -11.17 -3.29
CA ASP A 255 -36.06 -10.21 -4.26
C ASP A 255 -35.40 -8.84 -4.10
N LEU A 256 -34.38 -8.57 -4.92
CA LEU A 256 -33.74 -7.26 -4.96
C LEU A 256 -34.57 -6.19 -5.68
N ASP A 257 -35.58 -6.55 -6.48
CA ASP A 257 -36.42 -5.56 -7.16
C ASP A 257 -37.35 -4.83 -6.16
N ALA A 258 -37.61 -5.45 -5.00
CA ALA A 258 -38.32 -4.83 -3.88
C ALA A 258 -37.50 -3.75 -3.16
N VAL A 259 -36.18 -3.72 -3.35
CA VAL A 259 -35.29 -2.75 -2.70
C VAL A 259 -35.26 -1.47 -3.53
N ARG A 260 -35.81 -0.37 -2.99
CA ARG A 260 -35.76 0.91 -3.69
C ARG A 260 -34.37 1.49 -3.60
N TYR A 261 -33.70 1.62 -4.76
CA TYR A 261 -32.45 2.33 -4.85
C TYR A 261 -32.42 3.37 -5.98
N SER A 262 -31.59 4.40 -5.80
CA SER A 262 -31.25 5.37 -6.83
C SER A 262 -29.75 5.50 -6.98
N LEU A 263 -29.29 5.73 -8.22
CA LEU A 263 -27.89 5.98 -8.56
C LEU A 263 -27.76 7.41 -9.07
N ARG A 264 -26.80 8.15 -8.52
CA ARG A 264 -26.44 9.49 -8.97
C ARG A 264 -24.94 9.58 -9.16
N GLU A 265 -24.51 9.91 -10.36
CA GLU A 265 -23.09 10.18 -10.65
C GLU A 265 -22.77 11.67 -10.43
N PHE A 266 -21.63 11.97 -9.83
CA PHE A 266 -21.17 13.36 -9.64
C PHE A 266 -19.65 13.42 -9.47
N VAL A 267 -19.04 14.58 -9.70
CA VAL A 267 -17.61 14.77 -9.42
C VAL A 267 -17.42 15.34 -8.01
N CYS A 268 -16.68 14.64 -7.15
CA CYS A 268 -16.31 15.11 -5.81
C CYS A 268 -15.39 16.33 -5.91
N ARG A 269 -15.86 17.50 -5.42
CA ARG A 269 -15.05 18.74 -5.35
C ARG A 269 -14.53 19.06 -3.94
N ALA A 270 -14.46 18.06 -3.07
CA ALA A 270 -14.08 18.24 -1.67
C ALA A 270 -12.58 18.50 -1.47
N CYS A 271 -11.77 17.99 -2.39
CA CYS A 271 -10.35 18.23 -2.47
C CYS A 271 -9.94 18.21 -3.95
N SER A 272 -8.64 18.36 -4.23
CA SER A 272 -8.12 18.36 -5.59
C SER A 272 -8.21 16.99 -6.29
N ASN A 273 -8.67 15.92 -5.62
CA ASN A 273 -8.80 14.60 -6.23
C ASN A 273 -9.84 14.53 -7.36
N LEU A 274 -10.85 15.41 -7.39
CA LEU A 274 -11.91 15.45 -8.43
C LEU A 274 -12.39 14.03 -8.81
N CYS A 275 -12.78 13.26 -7.80
CA CYS A 275 -13.14 11.86 -7.99
C CYS A 275 -14.47 11.75 -8.74
N ASP A 276 -14.56 10.87 -9.73
CA ASP A 276 -15.84 10.50 -10.33
C ASP A 276 -16.58 9.60 -9.33
N MET A 277 -17.62 10.16 -8.72
CA MET A 277 -18.37 9.53 -7.65
C MET A 277 -19.67 8.95 -8.16
N GLN A 278 -20.05 7.81 -7.58
CA GLN A 278 -21.36 7.22 -7.69
C GLN A 278 -22.03 7.23 -6.30
N GLU A 279 -23.10 8.00 -6.12
CA GLU A 279 -23.97 7.98 -4.93
C GLU A 279 -25.08 6.96 -5.16
N PHE A 280 -25.10 5.91 -4.33
CA PHE A 280 -26.19 4.95 -4.22
C PHE A 280 -27.05 5.32 -3.03
N THR A 281 -28.35 5.52 -3.21
CA THR A 281 -29.29 5.64 -2.10
C THR A 281 -30.13 4.37 -2.05
N VAL A 282 -30.04 3.59 -0.98
CA VAL A 282 -30.82 2.35 -0.79
C VAL A 282 -31.72 2.54 0.44
N GLU A 283 -33.05 2.50 0.27
CA GLU A 283 -34.01 2.73 1.38
C GLU A 283 -33.70 4.01 2.21
N GLY A 284 -33.28 5.09 1.53
CA GLY A 284 -32.92 6.37 2.17
C GLY A 284 -31.51 6.43 2.75
N VAL A 285 -30.77 5.32 2.77
CA VAL A 285 -29.36 5.27 3.18
C VAL A 285 -28.46 5.58 1.99
N LYS A 286 -27.63 6.62 2.11
CA LYS A 286 -26.64 6.99 1.10
C LYS A 286 -25.32 6.27 1.32
N THR A 287 -24.83 5.65 0.26
CA THR A 287 -23.50 5.07 0.11
C THR A 287 -22.84 5.69 -1.11
N TYR A 288 -21.53 5.84 -1.09
CA TYR A 288 -20.80 6.55 -2.14
C TYR A 288 -19.64 5.69 -2.62
N TRP A 289 -19.31 5.81 -3.89
CA TRP A 289 -18.27 5.03 -4.56
C TRP A 289 -17.43 5.92 -5.46
N GLY A 290 -16.17 5.56 -5.66
CA GLY A 290 -15.25 6.28 -6.56
C GLY A 290 -14.33 7.30 -5.89
N ASP A 291 -14.41 7.50 -4.56
CA ASP A 291 -13.48 8.38 -3.86
C ASP A 291 -12.09 7.77 -3.70
N LYS A 292 -11.07 8.62 -3.84
CA LYS A 292 -9.66 8.27 -3.64
C LYS A 292 -9.14 8.61 -2.24
N CYS A 293 -9.83 9.51 -1.54
CA CYS A 293 -9.41 9.96 -0.21
C CYS A 293 -10.14 9.22 0.92
N SER A 294 -11.28 8.58 0.66
CA SER A 294 -12.19 8.02 1.67
C SER A 294 -12.70 9.01 2.75
N ASP A 295 -12.29 10.28 2.72
CA ASP A 295 -12.50 11.23 3.83
C ASP A 295 -13.94 11.75 3.98
N LYS A 296 -14.62 12.00 2.85
CA LYS A 296 -15.92 12.71 2.85
C LYS A 296 -17.12 11.80 2.68
N PHE A 297 -16.97 10.75 1.89
CA PHE A 297 -18.10 10.04 1.29
C PHE A 297 -18.21 8.60 1.76
N ARG A 298 -17.10 7.96 2.13
CA ARG A 298 -17.17 6.67 2.82
C ARG A 298 -17.86 6.84 4.17
N ARG A 299 -18.93 6.06 4.39
CA ARG A 299 -19.61 6.01 5.69
C ARG A 299 -18.57 5.54 6.70
N ARG A 300 -18.32 6.36 7.74
CA ARG A 300 -17.45 5.97 8.85
C ARG A 300 -18.07 4.73 9.50
N ALA A 301 -17.53 3.54 9.22
CA ALA A 301 -17.72 2.42 10.11
C ALA A 301 -17.09 2.85 11.43
N ARG A 302 -17.94 3.18 12.41
CA ARG A 302 -17.44 3.56 13.73
C ARG A 302 -16.85 2.28 14.30
N ALA A 303 -15.52 2.25 14.48
CA ALA A 303 -14.86 1.13 15.13
C ALA A 303 -15.59 0.81 16.44
N GLU A 304 -15.75 -0.47 16.76
CA GLU A 304 -16.38 -0.89 18.01
C GLU A 304 -15.56 -0.46 19.25
N ARG A 305 -14.32 0.01 19.05
CA ARG A 305 -13.38 0.44 20.10
C ARG A 305 -12.62 1.70 19.68
N ASP A 306 -12.37 2.59 20.63
CA ASP A 306 -11.52 3.77 20.45
C ASP A 306 -10.06 3.45 20.84
N PRO A 307 -9.06 4.05 20.16
CA PRO A 307 -7.66 3.91 20.54
C PRO A 307 -7.39 4.49 21.94
N VAL A 308 -6.59 3.80 22.75
CA VAL A 308 -6.21 4.20 24.12
C VAL A 308 -5.04 5.18 24.19
N ILE A 309 -4.23 5.25 23.13
CA ILE A 309 -3.16 6.26 23.01
C ILE A 309 -3.67 7.48 22.24
N PRO A 310 -3.14 8.69 22.49
CA PRO A 310 -3.49 9.87 21.68
C PRO A 310 -3.03 9.71 20.22
N ASP A 311 -3.53 10.57 19.33
CA ASP A 311 -3.09 10.60 17.94
C ASP A 311 -1.65 11.11 17.84
N LEU A 312 -0.70 10.17 17.86
CA LEU A 312 0.72 10.48 17.77
C LEU A 312 1.11 11.08 16.41
N MET A 313 0.36 10.79 15.33
CA MET A 313 0.63 11.35 14.01
C MET A 313 0.28 12.83 13.97
N ALA A 314 -0.87 13.20 14.53
CA ALA A 314 -1.28 14.60 14.68
C ALA A 314 -0.37 15.36 15.65
N LEU A 315 -0.13 14.83 16.85
CA LEU A 315 0.72 15.46 17.85
C LEU A 315 2.16 15.67 17.35
N ARG A 316 2.72 14.70 16.62
CA ARG A 316 4.05 14.85 16.02
C ARG A 316 4.09 15.93 14.93
N ARG A 317 3.01 16.11 14.16
CA ARG A 317 2.87 17.22 13.18
C ARG A 317 2.82 18.57 13.88
N GLU A 318 2.07 18.68 14.98
CA GLU A 318 2.02 19.89 15.80
C GLU A 318 3.40 20.24 16.36
N ARG A 319 4.12 19.25 16.90
CA ARG A 319 5.49 19.42 17.41
C ARG A 319 6.48 19.82 16.32
N LEU A 320 6.31 19.29 15.10
CA LEU A 320 7.16 19.66 13.96
C LEU A 320 7.01 21.16 13.63
N LEU A 321 5.78 21.68 13.68
CA LEU A 321 5.45 23.07 13.37
C LEU A 321 5.52 24.01 14.58
N GLU A 322 5.96 23.52 15.75
CA GLU A 322 5.93 24.28 16.99
C GLU A 322 6.74 25.59 16.89
N GLY A 323 6.05 26.71 17.13
CA GLY A 323 6.60 28.06 17.07
C GLY A 323 6.62 28.68 15.66
N TYR A 324 6.14 27.99 14.63
CA TYR A 324 5.91 28.59 13.32
C TYR A 324 4.52 29.24 13.26
N GLN A 325 4.48 30.55 13.00
CA GLN A 325 3.24 31.33 12.92
C GLN A 325 2.95 31.86 11.50
N GLY A 326 3.71 31.39 10.51
CA GLY A 326 3.73 31.96 9.16
C GLY A 326 4.96 32.84 8.90
N PRO A 327 5.08 33.38 7.68
CA PRO A 327 6.19 34.25 7.31
C PRO A 327 6.14 35.57 8.09
N ARG A 328 7.32 36.04 8.50
CA ARG A 328 7.48 37.38 9.11
C ARG A 328 7.22 38.48 8.09
N GLU A 329 6.85 39.67 8.56
CA GLU A 329 6.57 40.83 7.71
C GLU A 329 7.81 41.41 7.01
N SER A 330 9.00 41.20 7.58
CA SER A 330 10.26 41.76 7.07
C SER A 330 11.34 40.67 6.94
N GLY A 331 12.31 40.97 6.07
CA GLY A 331 13.41 40.06 5.72
C GLY A 331 13.16 39.27 4.44
N PRO A 332 14.20 38.62 3.90
CA PRO A 332 14.09 37.83 2.69
C PRO A 332 13.15 36.63 2.90
N ARG A 333 12.25 36.39 1.94
CA ARG A 333 11.31 35.27 1.91
C ARG A 333 12.03 34.01 1.46
N VAL A 334 12.24 33.09 2.39
CA VAL A 334 12.91 31.81 2.12
C VAL A 334 11.89 30.68 2.18
N GLY A 335 11.60 30.09 1.02
CA GLY A 335 10.73 28.93 0.86
C GLY A 335 11.39 27.64 1.35
N ILE A 336 10.66 26.84 2.13
CA ILE A 336 11.03 25.45 2.47
C ILE A 336 9.94 24.52 1.90
N PRO A 337 10.29 23.59 0.98
CA PRO A 337 9.34 22.64 0.46
C PRO A 337 8.94 21.65 1.56
N ARG A 338 7.65 21.39 1.75
CA ARG A 338 7.12 20.42 2.71
C ARG A 338 7.28 18.97 2.23
N ALA A 339 8.49 18.63 1.80
CA ALA A 339 8.85 17.32 1.26
C ALA A 339 10.16 16.82 1.87
N MET A 340 10.39 15.52 1.77
CA MET A 340 11.67 14.89 2.10
C MET A 340 12.11 15.21 3.54
N PHE A 341 13.26 15.86 3.73
CA PHE A 341 13.82 16.16 5.05
C PHE A 341 13.05 17.21 5.84
N PHE A 342 12.08 17.91 5.23
CA PHE A 342 11.17 18.78 5.96
C PHE A 342 10.53 18.05 7.14
N HIS A 343 10.09 16.81 6.90
CA HIS A 343 9.41 16.01 7.93
C HIS A 343 10.31 15.68 9.11
N ASP A 344 11.63 15.79 9.01
CA ASP A 344 12.57 15.50 10.11
C ASP A 344 13.29 16.72 10.67
N ARG A 345 13.50 17.74 9.84
CA ARG A 345 14.46 18.82 10.08
C ARG A 345 13.87 20.22 10.01
N PHE A 346 12.57 20.36 9.84
CA PHE A 346 11.96 21.68 9.82
C PHE A 346 12.27 22.52 11.08
N PRO A 347 12.25 21.98 12.32
CA PRO A 347 12.61 22.76 13.51
C PRO A 347 14.01 23.38 13.43
N PHE A 348 15.00 22.63 12.94
CA PHE A 348 16.36 23.14 12.70
C PHE A 348 16.36 24.29 11.69
N TRP A 349 15.80 24.06 10.50
CA TRP A 349 15.85 25.03 9.41
C TRP A 349 15.04 26.30 9.69
N ARG A 350 13.88 26.15 10.33
CA ARG A 350 13.06 27.28 10.79
C ARG A 350 13.85 28.17 11.73
N ALA A 351 14.38 27.59 12.83
CA ALA A 351 15.11 28.36 13.82
C ALA A 351 16.38 29.00 13.24
N PHE A 352 17.08 28.31 12.35
CA PHE A 352 18.22 28.87 11.62
C PHE A 352 17.83 30.10 10.78
N LEU A 353 16.84 29.98 9.90
CA LEU A 353 16.42 31.06 9.00
C LEU A 353 15.82 32.24 9.77
N GLU A 354 14.95 31.98 10.75
CA GLU A 354 14.33 33.01 11.57
C GLU A 354 15.35 33.78 12.43
N THR A 355 16.40 33.13 12.91
CA THR A 355 17.50 33.77 13.65
C THR A 355 18.39 34.63 12.73
N LEU A 356 18.48 34.26 11.45
CA LEU A 356 19.09 35.12 10.42
C LEU A 356 18.19 36.30 10.02
N GLY A 357 16.93 36.33 10.46
CA GLY A 357 15.97 37.38 10.12
C GLY A 357 15.23 37.14 8.80
N CYS A 358 15.22 35.90 8.29
CA CYS A 358 14.46 35.54 7.10
C CYS A 358 12.97 35.30 7.44
N ALA A 359 12.10 35.60 6.48
CA ALA A 359 10.68 35.23 6.52
C ALA A 359 10.51 33.82 5.93
N VAL A 360 10.28 32.81 6.78
CA VAL A 360 10.13 31.42 6.34
C VAL A 360 8.75 31.23 5.70
N VAL A 361 8.73 30.74 4.46
CA VAL A 361 7.50 30.41 3.73
C VAL A 361 7.48 28.91 3.50
N LEU A 362 6.35 28.26 3.77
CA LEU A 362 6.19 26.83 3.47
C LEU A 362 5.41 26.65 2.17
N SER A 363 5.75 25.60 1.42
CA SER A 363 4.83 25.11 0.39
C SER A 363 3.52 24.65 1.03
N ASP A 364 2.45 24.50 0.27
CA ASP A 364 1.22 23.92 0.79
C ASP A 364 1.43 22.47 1.22
N ASP A 365 0.47 21.94 1.99
CA ASP A 365 0.37 20.48 2.19
C ASP A 365 0.25 19.80 0.83
N THR A 366 0.91 18.64 0.72
CA THR A 366 0.89 17.82 -0.49
C THR A 366 -0.55 17.57 -0.91
N ASN A 367 -0.85 17.97 -2.14
CA ASN A 367 -2.17 17.85 -2.74
C ASN A 367 -2.00 17.42 -4.21
N ARG A 368 -3.10 17.11 -4.92
CA ARG A 368 -3.02 16.60 -6.30
C ARG A 368 -2.28 17.57 -7.23
N LYS A 369 -2.45 18.88 -7.08
CA LYS A 369 -1.75 19.86 -7.92
C LYS A 369 -0.24 19.73 -7.71
N ILE A 370 0.22 19.75 -6.46
CA ILE A 370 1.63 19.55 -6.12
C ILE A 370 2.15 18.21 -6.63
N ALA A 371 1.42 17.12 -6.38
CA ALA A 371 1.83 15.79 -6.85
C ALA A 371 1.95 15.72 -8.37
N GLN A 372 0.94 16.22 -9.10
CA GLN A 372 0.92 16.23 -10.57
C GLN A 372 2.01 17.15 -11.14
N ASP A 373 2.16 18.35 -10.59
CA ASP A 373 3.23 19.27 -10.96
C ASP A 373 4.61 18.63 -10.76
N GLY A 374 4.76 17.87 -9.68
CA GLY A 374 5.94 17.07 -9.43
C GLY A 374 6.18 16.01 -10.51
N ILE A 375 5.15 15.25 -10.85
CA ILE A 375 5.17 14.26 -11.92
C ILE A 375 5.59 14.89 -13.26
N ASP A 376 5.00 16.02 -13.62
CA ASP A 376 5.20 16.71 -14.90
C ASP A 376 6.58 17.39 -15.00
N LEU A 377 7.18 17.77 -13.86
CA LEU A 377 8.49 18.41 -13.80
C LEU A 377 9.65 17.42 -13.74
N THR A 378 9.41 16.20 -13.26
CA THR A 378 10.51 15.27 -13.03
C THR A 378 11.03 14.72 -14.36
N VAL A 379 12.32 14.93 -14.62
CA VAL A 379 12.98 14.50 -15.87
C VAL A 379 13.35 13.00 -15.84
N ALA A 380 13.74 12.50 -14.67
CA ALA A 380 13.98 11.07 -14.44
C ALA A 380 12.74 10.42 -13.82
N GLU A 381 12.73 9.09 -13.67
CA GLU A 381 11.68 8.40 -12.92
C GLU A 381 12.16 7.89 -11.55
N PRO A 382 12.37 8.79 -10.55
CA PRO A 382 12.74 8.42 -9.18
C PRO A 382 11.54 7.87 -8.41
N CYS A 383 11.75 7.55 -7.13
CA CYS A 383 10.67 7.20 -6.22
C CYS A 383 9.66 8.36 -6.05
N TYR A 384 8.41 8.04 -5.73
CA TYR A 384 7.30 8.99 -5.69
C TYR A 384 7.55 10.23 -4.81
N PRO A 385 8.14 10.15 -3.60
CA PRO A 385 8.42 11.32 -2.77
C PRO A 385 9.35 12.35 -3.42
N ILE A 386 10.29 11.90 -4.28
CA ILE A 386 11.17 12.81 -5.02
C ILE A 386 10.40 13.55 -6.10
N ARG A 387 9.46 12.88 -6.77
CA ARG A 387 8.57 13.53 -7.75
C ARG A 387 7.73 14.59 -7.06
N VAL A 388 7.10 14.24 -5.94
CA VAL A 388 6.32 15.17 -5.10
C VAL A 388 7.16 16.38 -4.69
N ALA A 389 8.43 16.18 -4.31
CA ALA A 389 9.33 17.29 -3.95
C ALA A 389 9.53 18.32 -5.07
N HIS A 390 9.53 17.92 -6.35
CA HIS A 390 9.59 18.86 -7.48
C HIS A 390 8.34 19.75 -7.52
N GLY A 391 7.18 19.18 -7.22
CA GLY A 391 5.92 19.90 -7.11
C GLY A 391 5.93 20.94 -6.00
N HIS A 392 6.48 20.60 -4.84
CA HIS A 392 6.61 21.56 -3.73
C HIS A 392 7.55 22.72 -4.06
N VAL A 393 8.59 22.47 -4.86
CA VAL A 393 9.46 23.56 -5.34
C VAL A 393 8.67 24.47 -6.28
N LYS A 394 7.86 23.91 -7.19
CA LYS A 394 7.00 24.70 -8.07
C LYS A 394 5.96 25.52 -7.29
N ASP A 395 5.34 24.95 -6.26
CA ASP A 395 4.41 25.67 -5.37
C ASP A 395 5.07 26.91 -4.74
N LEU A 396 6.33 26.79 -4.32
CA LEU A 396 7.09 27.93 -3.77
C LEU A 396 7.45 28.97 -4.82
N VAL A 397 7.69 28.57 -6.07
CA VAL A 397 7.87 29.52 -7.19
C VAL A 397 6.60 30.32 -7.42
N GLU A 398 5.44 29.66 -7.43
CA GLU A 398 4.13 30.30 -7.58
C GLU A 398 3.80 31.24 -6.40
N LYS A 399 4.41 31.03 -5.22
CA LYS A 399 4.34 31.91 -4.05
C LYS A 399 5.35 33.06 -4.03
N GLU A 400 6.12 33.21 -5.10
CA GLU A 400 7.06 34.32 -5.33
C GLU A 400 8.03 34.52 -4.14
N VAL A 401 8.61 33.42 -3.64
CA VAL A 401 9.67 33.52 -2.62
C VAL A 401 10.99 33.99 -3.26
N ASP A 402 11.80 34.72 -2.48
CA ASP A 402 13.09 35.21 -2.93
C ASP A 402 14.09 34.05 -3.14
N TRP A 403 14.05 33.08 -2.23
CA TRP A 403 14.94 31.92 -2.22
C TRP A 403 14.18 30.64 -1.89
N ILE A 404 14.61 29.49 -2.41
CA ILE A 404 14.05 28.17 -2.07
C ILE A 404 15.17 27.31 -1.47
N LEU A 405 15.06 26.95 -0.20
CA LEU A 405 16.05 26.12 0.49
C LEU A 405 15.80 24.63 0.24
N VAL A 406 16.69 23.99 -0.51
CA VAL A 406 16.72 22.55 -0.77
C VAL A 406 18.11 22.02 -0.39
N PRO A 407 18.34 21.64 0.88
CA PRO A 407 19.69 21.31 1.35
C PRO A 407 20.18 19.96 0.81
N ASN A 408 21.47 19.88 0.49
CA ASN A 408 22.18 18.64 0.19
C ASN A 408 22.65 18.03 1.52
N VAL A 409 21.76 17.30 2.19
CA VAL A 409 22.04 16.67 3.49
C VAL A 409 22.69 15.30 3.28
N MET A 410 23.96 15.17 3.66
CA MET A 410 24.74 13.96 3.40
C MET A 410 24.48 12.86 4.43
N ASN A 411 24.45 13.22 5.71
CA ASN A 411 24.35 12.28 6.82
C ASN A 411 23.54 12.87 7.98
N ALA A 412 23.13 12.00 8.90
CA ALA A 412 22.52 12.36 10.18
C ALA A 412 23.56 12.31 11.31
N GLU A 413 23.15 12.71 12.51
CA GLU A 413 23.95 12.61 13.73
C GLU A 413 24.54 11.20 13.91
N PRO A 414 25.71 11.10 14.58
CA PRO A 414 26.33 9.81 14.85
C PRO A 414 25.42 8.93 15.68
N THR A 415 25.55 7.63 15.46
CA THR A 415 24.93 6.59 16.26
C THR A 415 25.81 6.25 17.46
N ALA A 416 25.31 5.42 18.38
CA ALA A 416 26.08 4.95 19.52
C ALA A 416 27.31 4.08 19.14
N ASP A 417 27.41 3.66 17.88
CA ASP A 417 28.53 2.92 17.31
C ASP A 417 29.29 3.72 16.24
N THR A 418 30.32 3.10 15.65
CA THR A 418 31.19 3.73 14.64
C THR A 418 30.64 3.68 13.21
N THR A 419 29.55 2.97 12.97
CA THR A 419 28.98 2.75 11.64
C THR A 419 28.44 4.07 11.05
N GLU A 420 28.52 4.20 9.73
CA GLU A 420 28.07 5.39 9.00
C GLU A 420 26.55 5.61 9.11
N SER A 421 26.11 6.88 8.94
CA SER A 421 24.71 7.33 9.17
C SER A 421 24.22 8.15 7.97
N GLN A 422 24.20 7.53 6.80
CA GLN A 422 24.13 8.27 5.54
C GLN A 422 22.70 8.34 4.99
N MET A 423 22.42 9.42 4.28
CA MET A 423 21.11 9.68 3.67
C MET A 423 20.98 8.99 2.32
N CYS A 424 19.74 8.69 1.91
CA CYS A 424 19.45 8.12 0.60
C CYS A 424 20.04 8.97 -0.54
N PRO A 425 20.64 8.38 -1.60
CA PRO A 425 21.25 9.14 -2.70
C PRO A 425 20.26 10.08 -3.40
N TRP A 426 19.00 9.67 -3.56
CA TRP A 426 17.96 10.54 -4.11
C TRP A 426 17.70 11.76 -3.24
N ALA A 427 17.74 11.60 -1.92
CA ALA A 427 17.52 12.69 -0.99
C ALA A 427 18.74 13.63 -0.95
N GLN A 428 19.96 13.08 -1.03
CA GLN A 428 21.19 13.86 -1.18
C GLN A 428 21.17 14.68 -2.47
N THR A 429 20.78 14.07 -3.60
CA THR A 429 20.88 14.70 -4.93
C THR A 429 19.69 15.57 -5.31
N LEU A 430 18.62 15.59 -4.50
CA LEU A 430 17.41 16.38 -4.72
C LEU A 430 17.65 17.82 -5.22
N PRO A 431 18.50 18.66 -4.58
CA PRO A 431 18.71 20.01 -5.08
C PRO A 431 19.27 20.08 -6.49
N TYR A 432 20.15 19.14 -6.85
CA TYR A 432 20.80 19.13 -8.15
C TYR A 432 19.85 18.65 -9.25
N VAL A 433 19.03 17.65 -8.97
CA VAL A 433 18.02 17.16 -9.93
C VAL A 433 16.88 18.15 -10.12
N VAL A 434 16.47 18.86 -9.07
CA VAL A 434 15.48 19.94 -9.21
C VAL A 434 16.07 21.09 -10.02
N ARG A 435 17.32 21.49 -9.77
CA ARG A 435 18.01 22.53 -10.54
C ARG A 435 18.21 22.13 -12.01
N SER A 436 18.30 20.84 -12.35
CA SER A 436 18.48 20.43 -13.75
C SER A 436 17.19 20.47 -14.57
N VAL A 437 16.02 20.63 -13.95
CA VAL A 437 14.72 20.71 -14.64
C VAL A 437 14.71 21.90 -15.61
N PRO A 438 14.46 21.69 -16.92
CA PRO A 438 14.43 22.78 -17.90
C PRO A 438 13.35 23.83 -17.59
N ARG A 439 12.16 23.40 -17.13
CA ARG A 439 11.04 24.28 -16.77
C ARG A 439 11.29 25.12 -15.51
N LEU A 440 12.38 24.87 -14.77
CA LEU A 440 12.80 25.65 -13.60
C LEU A 440 14.12 26.39 -13.87
N ALA A 441 14.53 26.56 -15.14
CA ALA A 441 15.79 27.20 -15.49
C ALA A 441 15.93 28.62 -14.90
N ASP A 442 14.86 29.41 -14.93
CA ASP A 442 14.85 30.81 -14.50
C ASP A 442 14.97 31.00 -12.97
N ILE A 443 14.83 29.93 -12.21
CA ILE A 443 14.93 29.96 -10.73
C ILE A 443 16.17 29.24 -10.19
N ARG A 444 17.05 28.69 -11.05
CA ARG A 444 18.17 27.83 -10.64
C ARG A 444 19.05 28.48 -9.57
N GLU A 445 19.39 29.75 -9.76
CA GLU A 445 20.22 30.53 -8.84
C GLU A 445 19.51 30.83 -7.51
N ARG A 446 18.17 30.84 -7.50
CA ARG A 446 17.35 31.05 -6.30
C ARG A 446 17.18 29.79 -5.44
N ILE A 447 17.46 28.61 -5.98
CA ILE A 447 17.43 27.36 -5.22
C ILE A 447 18.70 27.30 -4.38
N LEU A 448 18.64 27.44 -3.06
CA LEU A 448 19.77 27.35 -2.14
C LEU A 448 20.04 25.88 -1.78
N ALA A 449 21.25 25.39 -2.04
CA ALA A 449 21.63 23.99 -1.85
C ALA A 449 22.91 23.85 -1.00
N PRO A 450 22.89 24.22 0.30
CA PRO A 450 24.03 23.99 1.18
C PRO A 450 24.29 22.49 1.33
N THR A 451 25.56 22.08 1.26
CA THR A 451 25.98 20.73 1.64
C THR A 451 26.20 20.68 3.15
N VAL A 452 25.55 19.75 3.84
CA VAL A 452 25.57 19.69 5.32
C VAL A 452 25.89 18.29 5.83
N HIS A 453 26.82 18.22 6.79
CA HIS A 453 27.25 16.99 7.45
C HIS A 453 26.94 16.99 8.96
N PHE A 454 25.71 16.63 9.34
CA PHE A 454 25.30 16.58 10.75
C PHE A 454 26.13 15.60 11.59
N ARG A 455 26.65 14.52 10.99
CA ARG A 455 27.52 13.56 11.68
C ARG A 455 28.79 14.17 12.25
N LEU A 456 29.30 15.23 11.61
CA LEU A 456 30.56 15.89 11.99
C LEU A 456 30.38 16.93 13.11
N GLY A 457 29.17 17.05 13.65
CA GLY A 457 28.85 17.87 14.81
C GLY A 457 28.58 19.34 14.50
N GLU A 458 28.08 20.04 15.50
CA GLU A 458 27.56 21.41 15.41
C GLU A 458 28.60 22.40 14.85
N ALA A 459 29.85 22.31 15.28
CA ALA A 459 30.93 23.18 14.80
C ALA A 459 31.23 22.98 13.31
N HIS A 460 31.06 21.77 12.77
CA HIS A 460 31.25 21.50 11.34
C HIS A 460 30.06 22.02 10.53
N VAL A 461 28.82 21.71 10.97
CA VAL A 461 27.60 22.24 10.35
C VAL A 461 27.60 23.77 10.33
N ALA A 462 28.13 24.39 11.37
CA ALA A 462 28.32 25.84 11.40
C ALA A 462 29.24 26.35 10.29
N ARG A 463 30.33 25.64 9.98
CA ARG A 463 31.22 25.98 8.85
C ARG A 463 30.50 25.77 7.52
N ASP A 464 29.78 24.66 7.36
CA ASP A 464 28.99 24.33 6.16
C ASP A 464 27.96 25.42 5.83
N LEU A 465 27.35 26.02 6.85
CA LEU A 465 26.26 27.00 6.68
C LEU A 465 26.69 28.47 6.68
N VAL A 466 27.94 28.80 6.99
CA VAL A 466 28.45 30.19 6.89
C VAL A 466 28.29 30.79 5.49
N PRO A 467 28.58 30.08 4.38
CA PRO A 467 28.33 30.59 3.03
C PRO A 467 26.85 30.91 2.78
N LEU A 468 25.94 30.03 3.18
CA LEU A 468 24.49 30.25 3.08
C LEU A 468 24.06 31.49 3.88
N GLY A 469 24.57 31.63 5.10
CA GLY A 469 24.29 32.78 5.94
C GLY A 469 24.66 34.11 5.27
N ARG A 470 25.79 34.15 4.54
CA ARG A 470 26.20 35.35 3.77
C ARG A 470 25.25 35.66 2.62
N VAL A 471 24.83 34.64 1.86
CA VAL A 471 23.86 34.81 0.76
C VAL A 471 22.55 35.40 1.27
N LEU A 472 22.13 35.00 2.47
CA LEU A 472 20.92 35.50 3.13
C LEU A 472 21.13 36.82 3.92
N GLY A 473 22.27 37.50 3.74
CA GLY A 473 22.56 38.80 4.36
C GLY A 473 23.05 38.74 5.81
N GLY A 474 23.29 37.56 6.37
CA GLY A 474 23.77 37.35 7.72
C GLY A 474 25.29 37.46 7.88
N ARG A 475 25.73 38.02 9.02
CA ARG A 475 27.16 38.02 9.42
C ARG A 475 27.56 36.65 9.98
N ARG A 476 28.85 36.26 9.87
CA ARG A 476 29.38 34.99 10.40
C ARG A 476 28.92 34.71 11.83
N ALA A 477 29.07 35.68 12.74
CA ALA A 477 28.66 35.51 14.15
C ALA A 477 27.14 35.26 14.31
N GLN A 478 26.31 35.88 13.47
CA GLN A 478 24.88 35.64 13.45
C GLN A 478 24.55 34.26 12.91
N THR A 479 25.26 33.79 11.87
CA THR A 479 25.10 32.44 11.33
C THR A 479 25.47 31.36 12.36
N LEU A 480 26.55 31.56 13.13
CA LEU A 480 26.90 30.63 14.22
C LEU A 480 25.78 30.55 15.27
N ARG A 481 25.21 31.68 15.67
CA ARG A 481 24.05 31.72 16.58
C ARG A 481 22.81 31.03 15.98
N ALA A 482 22.57 31.23 14.69
CA ALA A 482 21.47 30.60 13.97
C ALA A 482 21.60 29.08 13.91
N VAL A 483 22.82 28.56 13.71
CA VAL A 483 23.06 27.10 13.75
C VAL A 483 22.84 26.54 15.15
N ALA A 484 23.34 27.20 16.19
CA ALA A 484 23.11 26.78 17.57
C ALA A 484 21.60 26.77 17.92
N ALA A 485 20.87 27.81 17.50
CA ALA A 485 19.41 27.87 17.66
C ALA A 485 18.71 26.72 16.92
N GLY A 486 19.17 26.37 15.72
CA GLY A 486 18.71 25.21 14.95
C GLY A 486 18.89 23.89 15.72
N PHE A 487 20.06 23.64 16.27
CA PHE A 487 20.32 22.44 17.07
C PHE A 487 19.47 22.37 18.35
N VAL A 488 19.29 23.50 19.04
CA VAL A 488 18.40 23.56 20.21
C VAL A 488 16.96 23.23 19.84
N ALA A 489 16.43 23.82 18.76
CA ALA A 489 15.09 23.54 18.28
C ALA A 489 14.91 22.07 17.85
N GLN A 490 15.91 21.50 17.18
CA GLN A 490 15.89 20.10 16.76
C GLN A 490 15.90 19.13 17.95
N ARG A 491 16.76 19.36 18.95
CA ARG A 491 16.80 18.53 20.17
C ARG A 491 15.47 18.60 20.92
N ARG A 492 14.90 19.80 21.07
CA ARG A 492 13.59 19.97 21.71
C ARG A 492 12.49 19.17 21.01
N PHE A 493 12.47 19.19 19.67
CA PHE A 493 11.54 18.37 18.90
C PHE A 493 11.75 16.87 19.16
N GLN A 494 13.00 16.38 19.09
CA GLN A 494 13.32 14.97 19.32
C GLN A 494 12.91 14.50 20.73
N THR A 495 13.29 15.24 21.77
CA THR A 495 12.90 14.94 23.16
C THR A 495 11.38 14.91 23.33
N ALA A 496 10.65 15.85 22.71
CA ALA A 496 9.19 15.85 22.78
C ALA A 496 8.56 14.59 22.13
N LEU A 497 9.14 14.06 21.05
CA LEU A 497 8.66 12.82 20.42
C LEU A 497 8.95 11.59 21.29
N GLU A 498 10.15 11.51 21.88
CA GLU A 498 10.53 10.42 22.79
C GLU A 498 9.62 10.38 24.02
N GLU A 499 9.30 11.54 24.60
CA GLU A 499 8.34 11.65 25.71
C GLU A 499 6.92 11.23 25.30
N LEU A 500 6.47 11.65 24.11
CA LEU A 500 5.16 11.29 23.58
C LEU A 500 5.02 9.78 23.40
N GLY A 501 6.01 9.13 22.78
CA GLY A 501 5.96 7.69 22.59
C GLY A 501 6.19 6.90 23.85
N SER A 502 7.04 7.36 24.78
CA SER A 502 7.20 6.71 26.09
C SER A 502 5.88 6.68 26.86
N ARG A 503 5.12 7.79 26.87
CA ARG A 503 3.78 7.83 27.46
C ARG A 503 2.81 6.88 26.75
N ALA A 504 2.81 6.86 25.42
CA ALA A 504 1.94 5.98 24.65
C ALA A 504 2.24 4.49 24.88
N LEU A 505 3.51 4.11 24.91
CA LEU A 505 3.93 2.72 25.22
C LEU A 505 3.51 2.31 26.62
N ALA A 506 3.65 3.20 27.62
CA ALA A 506 3.16 2.95 28.97
C ALA A 506 1.64 2.75 29.00
N SER A 507 0.87 3.60 28.32
CA SER A 507 -0.59 3.46 28.21
C SER A 507 -1.01 2.13 27.55
N LEU A 508 -0.30 1.70 26.50
CA LEU A 508 -0.54 0.39 25.87
C LEU A 508 -0.26 -0.76 26.85
N ALA A 509 0.87 -0.70 27.56
CA ALA A 509 1.23 -1.72 28.54
C ALA A 509 0.20 -1.82 29.69
N THR A 510 -0.30 -0.68 30.20
CA THR A 510 -1.31 -0.66 31.26
C THR A 510 -2.68 -1.14 30.79
N SER A 511 -3.09 -0.78 29.57
CA SER A 511 -4.40 -1.16 29.01
C SER A 511 -4.46 -2.62 28.53
N GLY A 512 -3.30 -3.24 28.27
CA GLY A 512 -3.20 -4.55 27.63
C GLY A 512 -3.55 -4.55 26.14
N GLN A 513 -3.95 -3.41 25.56
CA GLN A 513 -4.29 -3.32 24.14
C GLN A 513 -3.06 -3.36 23.24
N GLY A 514 -3.23 -3.94 22.06
CA GLY A 514 -2.20 -3.95 21.03
C GLY A 514 -2.11 -2.64 20.23
N GLY A 515 -1.05 -2.52 19.44
CA GLY A 515 -0.83 -1.37 18.57
C GLY A 515 0.07 -1.68 17.38
N ILE A 516 -0.05 -0.84 16.36
CA ILE A 516 0.82 -0.86 15.18
C ILE A 516 1.93 0.15 15.37
N VAL A 517 3.15 -0.29 15.13
CA VAL A 517 4.30 0.59 14.89
C VAL A 517 4.49 0.77 13.40
N LEU A 518 4.41 2.02 12.94
CA LEU A 518 4.69 2.41 11.57
C LEU A 518 6.17 2.73 11.41
N VAL A 519 6.86 1.94 10.60
CA VAL A 519 8.28 2.15 10.24
C VAL A 519 8.44 2.51 8.78
N GLY A 520 9.52 3.22 8.46
CA GLY A 520 9.72 3.85 7.16
C GLY A 520 10.44 5.17 7.32
N ARG A 521 10.57 5.91 6.21
CA ARG A 521 11.16 7.25 6.22
C ARG A 521 10.09 8.27 6.61
N ALA A 522 10.49 9.37 7.24
CA ALA A 522 9.52 10.34 7.72
C ALA A 522 8.63 10.93 6.63
N TYR A 523 9.18 11.19 5.45
CA TYR A 523 8.40 11.64 4.29
C TYR A 523 7.49 10.56 3.68
N ASN A 524 7.68 9.28 4.03
CA ASN A 524 6.72 8.23 3.68
C ASN A 524 5.62 8.12 4.74
N ILE A 525 5.95 8.29 6.02
CA ILE A 525 5.00 8.06 7.12
C ILE A 525 4.13 9.29 7.40
N HIS A 526 4.69 10.49 7.28
CA HIS A 526 4.05 11.71 7.77
C HIS A 526 3.46 12.59 6.67
N ASP A 527 3.82 12.37 5.41
CA ASP A 527 3.11 12.97 4.28
C ASP A 527 1.87 12.13 3.95
N ARG A 528 0.70 12.69 4.31
CA ARG A 528 -0.61 12.04 4.16
C ARG A 528 -0.92 11.72 2.70
N ALA A 529 -0.49 12.55 1.75
CA ALA A 529 -0.78 12.30 0.34
C ALA A 529 0.13 11.19 -0.22
N VAL A 530 1.36 11.09 0.27
CA VAL A 530 2.32 10.06 -0.16
C VAL A 530 1.92 8.66 0.29
N ASN A 531 1.30 8.53 1.48
CA ASN A 531 0.85 7.24 2.00
C ASN A 531 -0.67 7.05 2.04
N LEU A 532 -1.41 7.91 1.32
CA LEU A 532 -2.86 7.86 1.23
C LEU A 532 -3.57 7.92 2.61
N ASP A 533 -2.92 8.55 3.58
CA ASP A 533 -3.35 8.70 4.96
C ASP A 533 -3.68 7.39 5.68
N VAL A 534 -3.03 6.29 5.28
CA VAL A 534 -3.16 4.99 5.95
C VAL A 534 -3.04 5.10 7.49
N PRO A 535 -2.09 5.87 8.06
CA PRO A 535 -1.99 6.01 9.52
C PRO A 535 -3.26 6.58 10.18
N GLY A 536 -3.84 7.64 9.60
CA GLY A 536 -5.07 8.25 10.11
C GLY A 536 -6.25 7.31 9.96
N LYS A 537 -6.36 6.62 8.82
CA LYS A 537 -7.44 5.67 8.54
C LYS A 537 -7.41 4.45 9.45
N LEU A 538 -6.24 3.88 9.71
CA LEU A 538 -6.07 2.80 10.69
C LEU A 538 -6.58 3.20 12.07
N ARG A 539 -6.27 4.42 12.47
CA ARG A 539 -6.71 4.95 13.74
C ARG A 539 -8.21 5.23 13.78
N ASP A 540 -8.72 5.99 12.82
CA ASP A 540 -10.06 6.57 12.85
C ASP A 540 -11.15 5.58 12.42
N TYR A 541 -10.84 4.67 11.48
CA TYR A 541 -11.82 3.73 10.93
C TYR A 541 -11.78 2.37 11.64
N TYR A 542 -10.61 1.96 12.13
CA TYR A 542 -10.43 0.64 12.76
C TYR A 542 -10.12 0.70 14.24
N GLY A 543 -10.02 1.91 14.83
CA GLY A 543 -9.79 2.06 16.27
C GLY A 543 -8.39 1.63 16.71
N ILE A 544 -7.42 1.57 15.80
CA ILE A 544 -6.10 1.00 16.08
C ILE A 544 -5.20 2.03 16.76
N ASN A 545 -4.46 1.58 17.77
CA ASN A 545 -3.36 2.35 18.34
C ASN A 545 -2.19 2.42 17.36
N VAL A 546 -1.93 3.59 16.78
CA VAL A 546 -0.88 3.81 15.79
C VAL A 546 0.28 4.60 16.38
N ASN A 547 1.50 4.06 16.29
CA ASN A 547 2.71 4.67 16.81
C ASN A 547 3.79 4.81 15.71
N PRO A 548 4.21 6.02 15.32
CA PRO A 548 5.29 6.18 14.35
C PRO A 548 6.66 5.89 14.98
N LEU A 549 7.61 5.36 14.19
CA LEU A 549 8.95 5.02 14.67
C LEU A 549 9.68 6.19 15.37
N ASP A 550 9.36 7.43 15.00
CA ASP A 550 10.02 8.62 15.54
C ASP A 550 9.71 8.87 17.02
N CYS A 551 8.63 8.28 17.52
CA CYS A 551 8.25 8.34 18.92
C CYS A 551 8.85 7.19 19.74
N LEU A 552 9.52 6.22 19.11
CA LEU A 552 10.13 5.10 19.85
C LEU A 552 11.51 5.46 20.43
N PRO A 553 11.88 4.89 21.60
CA PRO A 553 13.21 5.05 22.18
C PRO A 553 14.22 4.17 21.44
N LEU A 554 14.77 4.68 20.34
CA LEU A 554 15.63 3.90 19.42
C LEU A 554 17.13 4.12 19.62
N ALA A 555 17.54 5.15 20.37
CA ALA A 555 18.93 5.63 20.40
C ALA A 555 19.96 4.58 20.86
N HIS A 556 19.55 3.63 21.71
CA HIS A 556 20.43 2.63 22.32
C HIS A 556 20.16 1.20 21.85
N VAL A 557 19.31 1.01 20.84
CA VAL A 557 18.99 -0.32 20.32
C VAL A 557 20.10 -0.79 19.38
N ASP A 558 20.83 -1.82 19.79
CA ASP A 558 21.85 -2.46 18.95
C ASP A 558 21.20 -3.33 17.87
N ILE A 559 21.66 -3.21 16.63
CA ILE A 559 21.16 -3.95 15.47
C ILE A 559 22.26 -4.79 14.79
N ARG A 560 23.48 -4.83 15.33
CA ARG A 560 24.64 -5.44 14.67
C ARG A 560 24.53 -6.95 14.53
N ASP A 561 23.72 -7.59 15.37
CA ASP A 561 23.32 -9.00 15.25
C ASP A 561 22.47 -9.28 14.00
N VAL A 562 21.77 -8.27 13.48
CA VAL A 562 20.98 -8.36 12.24
C VAL A 562 21.79 -7.84 11.04
N ASN A 563 22.43 -6.69 11.21
CA ASN A 563 23.29 -6.07 10.20
C ASN A 563 24.31 -5.14 10.88
N ASP A 564 25.58 -5.52 10.85
CA ASP A 564 26.70 -4.83 11.50
C ASP A 564 27.14 -3.55 10.78
N ASN A 565 26.76 -3.38 9.52
CA ASN A 565 27.14 -2.26 8.67
C ASN A 565 25.95 -1.63 7.94
N MET A 566 24.83 -1.44 8.65
CA MET A 566 23.66 -0.76 8.09
C MET A 566 23.97 0.74 7.91
N TYR A 567 24.57 1.06 6.76
CA TYR A 567 25.09 2.38 6.38
C TYR A 567 24.01 3.47 6.27
N TRP A 568 22.75 3.10 6.00
CA TRP A 568 21.65 4.04 5.86
C TRP A 568 21.06 4.44 7.21
N HIS A 569 21.04 5.73 7.53
CA HIS A 569 20.48 6.25 8.79
C HIS A 569 19.06 5.75 9.06
N SER A 570 18.17 5.86 8.07
CA SER A 570 16.79 5.39 8.20
C SER A 570 16.70 3.87 8.35
N GLY A 571 17.57 3.12 7.67
CA GLY A 571 17.60 1.65 7.77
C GLY A 571 17.90 1.23 9.21
N ARG A 572 18.84 1.91 9.87
CA ARG A 572 19.15 1.66 11.28
C ARG A 572 17.96 1.89 12.19
N ARG A 573 17.28 3.04 12.04
CA ARG A 573 16.09 3.38 12.83
C ARG A 573 14.95 2.38 12.60
N ILE A 574 14.75 1.97 11.34
CA ILE A 574 13.73 0.96 10.97
C ILE A 574 14.04 -0.40 11.63
N LEU A 575 15.28 -0.87 11.58
CA LEU A 575 15.67 -2.14 12.22
C LEU A 575 15.63 -2.06 13.75
N ALA A 576 16.05 -0.95 14.33
CA ALA A 576 15.94 -0.71 15.77
C ALA A 576 14.48 -0.77 16.23
N ALA A 577 13.57 -0.10 15.50
CA ALA A 577 12.14 -0.15 15.78
C ALA A 577 11.57 -1.57 15.64
N ALA A 578 12.01 -2.32 14.62
CA ALA A 578 11.63 -3.72 14.45
C ALA A 578 12.02 -4.57 15.67
N LYS A 579 13.24 -4.41 16.23
CA LYS A 579 13.66 -5.13 17.45
C LYS A 579 12.81 -4.78 18.67
N VAL A 580 12.47 -3.49 18.86
CA VAL A 580 11.58 -3.05 19.94
C VAL A 580 10.20 -3.70 19.83
N VAL A 581 9.66 -3.75 18.62
CA VAL A 581 8.35 -4.38 18.35
C VAL A 581 8.41 -5.90 18.55
N GLY A 582 9.48 -6.54 18.10
CA GLY A 582 9.70 -7.98 18.30
C GLY A 582 9.72 -8.39 19.76
N ALA A 583 10.35 -7.57 20.61
CA ALA A 583 10.42 -7.79 22.05
C ALA A 583 9.10 -7.48 22.80
N THR A 584 8.12 -6.86 22.15
CA THR A 584 6.87 -6.40 22.79
C THR A 584 5.68 -7.20 22.28
N PRO A 585 5.06 -8.12 23.06
CA PRO A 585 4.07 -9.08 22.57
C PRO A 585 2.93 -8.48 21.72
N ASN A 586 2.31 -7.40 22.19
CA ASN A 586 1.11 -6.82 21.57
C ASN A 586 1.42 -5.68 20.58
N LEU A 587 2.68 -5.54 20.14
CA LEU A 587 3.03 -4.63 19.06
C LEU A 587 3.25 -5.38 17.74
N HIS A 588 2.73 -4.79 16.67
CA HIS A 588 2.85 -5.27 15.30
C HIS A 588 3.54 -4.24 14.42
N LEU A 589 4.27 -4.71 13.40
CA LEU A 589 5.10 -3.86 12.57
C LEU A 589 4.50 -3.69 11.18
N VAL A 590 4.25 -2.43 10.78
CA VAL A 590 3.86 -2.08 9.41
C VAL A 590 4.92 -1.16 8.81
N HIS A 591 5.53 -1.60 7.72
CA HIS A 591 6.58 -0.88 7.01
C HIS A 591 6.01 -0.13 5.80
N ILE A 592 6.11 1.20 5.80
CA ILE A 592 5.67 2.09 4.72
C ILE A 592 6.88 2.46 3.84
N THR A 593 6.85 2.02 2.59
CA THR A 593 7.89 2.29 1.58
C THR A 593 7.27 2.76 0.26
N ASN A 594 8.13 3.13 -0.69
CA ASN A 594 7.72 3.57 -2.02
C ASN A 594 8.34 2.70 -3.12
N PHE A 595 7.63 2.56 -4.24
CA PHE A 595 8.17 1.95 -5.44
C PHE A 595 9.42 2.71 -5.90
N LYS A 596 10.38 1.98 -6.47
CA LYS A 596 11.74 2.47 -6.83
C LYS A 596 12.57 2.99 -5.64
N CYS A 597 12.24 2.63 -4.40
CA CYS A 597 13.10 2.91 -3.26
C CYS A 597 14.25 1.89 -3.18
N GLY A 598 15.43 2.27 -3.67
CA GLY A 598 16.62 1.42 -3.67
C GLY A 598 17.04 0.97 -2.26
N PRO A 599 17.29 1.88 -1.29
CA PRO A 599 17.69 1.45 0.05
C PRO A 599 16.70 0.51 0.74
N ASP A 600 15.39 0.77 0.59
CA ASP A 600 14.36 -0.03 1.26
C ASP A 600 14.23 -1.44 0.62
N SER A 601 14.63 -1.62 -0.65
CA SER A 601 14.73 -2.95 -1.25
C SER A 601 15.78 -3.82 -0.57
N TYR A 602 16.79 -3.24 0.08
CA TYR A 602 17.74 -3.97 0.93
C TYR A 602 17.21 -4.13 2.35
N ILE A 603 16.73 -3.05 2.97
CA ILE A 603 16.29 -3.03 4.38
C ILE A 603 15.18 -4.05 4.64
N LYS A 604 14.25 -4.24 3.70
CA LYS A 604 13.12 -5.17 3.84
C LYS A 604 13.55 -6.61 4.15
N HIS A 605 14.71 -7.05 3.66
CA HIS A 605 15.20 -8.42 3.86
C HIS A 605 15.62 -8.68 5.31
N PHE A 606 15.95 -7.63 6.06
CA PHE A 606 16.38 -7.70 7.45
C PHE A 606 15.22 -7.51 8.45
N LEU A 607 14.06 -7.03 7.99
CA LEU A 607 12.93 -6.71 8.85
C LEU A 607 12.37 -7.93 9.58
N GLY A 608 12.20 -9.05 8.88
CA GLY A 608 11.71 -10.30 9.49
C GLY A 608 12.66 -10.80 10.59
N THR A 609 13.96 -10.83 10.30
CA THR A 609 15.00 -11.21 11.26
C THR A 609 15.06 -10.27 12.46
N ALA A 610 14.99 -8.94 12.24
CA ALA A 610 15.01 -7.96 13.32
C ALA A 610 13.74 -8.01 14.19
N CYS A 611 12.58 -8.20 13.57
CA CYS A 611 11.30 -8.18 14.28
C CYS A 611 10.97 -9.51 14.94
N ASN A 612 11.49 -10.64 14.44
CA ASN A 612 11.13 -11.99 14.87
C ASN A 612 9.60 -12.22 14.93
N LYS A 613 8.85 -11.50 14.09
CA LYS A 613 7.39 -11.55 13.93
C LYS A 613 7.05 -11.24 12.46
N PRO A 614 5.87 -11.65 11.97
CA PRO A 614 5.41 -11.25 10.64
C PRO A 614 5.31 -9.72 10.51
N VAL A 615 5.84 -9.17 9.41
CA VAL A 615 5.88 -7.73 9.12
C VAL A 615 5.08 -7.44 7.85
N LEU A 616 4.09 -6.55 7.92
CA LEU A 616 3.38 -6.09 6.74
C LEU A 616 4.17 -4.96 6.06
N SER A 617 4.50 -5.10 4.78
CA SER A 617 5.15 -4.03 3.99
C SER A 617 4.20 -3.41 2.96
N LEU A 618 3.85 -2.14 3.14
CA LEU A 618 3.03 -1.36 2.21
C LEU A 618 3.93 -0.54 1.29
N GLN A 619 3.81 -0.76 -0.02
CA GLN A 619 4.59 -0.06 -1.04
C GLN A 619 3.68 0.84 -1.87
N PHE A 620 3.91 2.16 -1.79
CA PHE A 620 3.16 3.19 -2.52
C PHE A 620 3.88 3.61 -3.80
N ASP A 621 3.13 3.98 -4.83
CA ASP A 621 3.69 4.35 -6.14
C ASP A 621 3.10 5.65 -6.73
N GLY A 622 2.18 6.29 -5.99
CA GLY A 622 1.47 7.49 -6.41
C GLY A 622 0.28 7.25 -7.35
N HIS A 623 -0.03 6.00 -7.71
CA HIS A 623 -1.13 5.65 -8.61
C HIS A 623 -2.20 4.77 -7.94
N GLY A 624 -1.88 4.12 -6.81
CA GLY A 624 -2.80 3.26 -6.08
C GLY A 624 -3.95 3.99 -5.36
N ASN A 625 -5.05 3.26 -5.15
CA ASN A 625 -6.15 3.68 -4.26
C ASN A 625 -5.90 3.18 -2.83
N ASP A 626 -6.44 3.87 -1.84
CA ASP A 626 -6.29 3.53 -0.42
C ASP A 626 -6.94 2.19 -0.04
N ALA A 627 -8.05 1.84 -0.69
CA ALA A 627 -8.83 0.64 -0.39
C ALA A 627 -7.97 -0.63 -0.44
N GLY A 628 -7.10 -0.76 -1.45
CA GLY A 628 -6.18 -1.88 -1.56
C GLY A 628 -5.21 -1.95 -0.39
N PHE A 629 -4.69 -0.82 0.10
CA PHE A 629 -3.76 -0.73 1.23
C PHE A 629 -4.43 -1.01 2.58
N LEU A 630 -5.63 -0.45 2.79
CA LEU A 630 -6.40 -0.69 4.01
C LEU A 630 -6.79 -2.14 4.15
N THR A 631 -7.23 -2.78 3.06
CA THR A 631 -7.49 -4.22 3.03
C THR A 631 -6.27 -5.05 3.43
N ARG A 632 -5.04 -4.66 3.06
CA ARG A 632 -3.83 -5.37 3.51
C ARG A 632 -3.62 -5.22 5.01
N CYS A 633 -3.93 -4.04 5.54
CA CYS A 633 -3.86 -3.80 6.97
C CYS A 633 -4.95 -4.57 7.72
N GLU A 634 -6.20 -4.54 7.26
CA GLU A 634 -7.31 -5.33 7.80
C GLU A 634 -6.94 -6.81 7.87
N ALA A 635 -6.59 -7.42 6.73
CA ALA A 635 -6.23 -8.83 6.67
C ALA A 635 -5.04 -9.17 7.58
N TYR A 636 -4.04 -8.29 7.66
CA TYR A 636 -2.92 -8.47 8.57
C TYR A 636 -3.34 -8.36 10.04
N LEU A 637 -4.31 -7.52 10.40
CA LEU A 637 -4.75 -7.32 11.77
C LEU A 637 -5.72 -8.39 12.24
N ASP A 638 -6.73 -8.73 11.43
CA ASP A 638 -7.68 -9.80 11.72
C ASP A 638 -6.97 -11.14 11.94
N SER A 639 -5.84 -11.35 11.26
CA SER A 639 -4.99 -12.52 11.43
C SER A 639 -4.25 -12.60 12.77
N LYS A 640 -4.24 -11.53 13.58
CA LYS A 640 -3.53 -11.45 14.86
C LYS A 640 -4.44 -11.55 16.08
N GLY A 641 -5.75 -11.75 15.87
CA GLY A 641 -6.79 -11.75 16.92
C GLY A 641 -7.25 -10.34 17.22
#